data_AF-A0A6B9C942-F1
#
_entry.id   AF-A0A6B9C942-F1
#
_cell.length_a   1.000
_cell.length_b   1.000
_cell.length_c   1.000
_cell.angle_alpha   90.00
_cell.angle_beta   90.00
_cell.angle_gamma   90.00
#
_symmetry.space_group_name_H-M   'P 1'
#
loop_
_entity.id
_entity.type
_entity.pdbx_description
1 polymer ?
#
loop_
_entity_poly.entity_id
_entity_poly.type
_entity_poly.pdbx_seq_one_letter_code
_entity_poly.pdbx_strand_id
1 'polypeptide(L)'
;MELVNSEARVMLLYCTKEEAVDILASAEELKITGENYVWVVTQSVIENAQAHPNFPIGMLGVHFDTSSGSLINEISTALKVYAMGVQSFQNEPTNVNRSLNTQQLSCEEEGKSRWDNGEIFFRHLRNVSLEGDANKPNIEFTADGDLKSTELKIMNLRPSVNSKNIVWEEIGVWKSWAPQKLDIRDIVWPGNSHAPPQGVPEKFHLKITFLEEAPYINLSPADPISGKCLMDRGVLCRVAADHDMTDIDMGQAHRNGSFYQCCSGFCIDLLEKFAEELGFTYELVRVEDGKWGTLQNGKWNGLIAELVNRRTDMVLTSLMINAEREAVVDFSEPFMETGIAIVVTKRTGIISPTAFLEPFDTASWMLVGIVAIQAATFMIFLFEWLSPSGFDMKLSLQTASVVPYRFSLFRTYWLVWAVLFQAAVHVDSPRGFTARFMTNVWAMFAVVFLAIYTANLAAFMITREEFHEFTGLDDLRLTKPYSHKPTYKFGTIPYSHTDSTIMKYFKSMHYYMSSFNKSSVAEGIQSVLSGGLDAFIYDGTVLDYLVAQDEDCRLLTVGSWYAMTGYGLAFSRNSKYVNMFNKRLLEFRANGDLERLRRYWMTGTCRPGKQEHKSSDPLALEQFLSAFLLLMAGILLAALLLLLEHVYFKYFRKRLAKSDRGGCCALISLSMGKSLTFRGAVYEATEIIKHHRCSDPICDTHLWKVKHELDMARLRIRQLEKTMDNHGIKPPQIKLASASDLISNHYKERPPLLGNLSIGGSAQDLYRWSYKTEIAEMETVL
;
A
#
# COMPACT_ATOMS: atom_id res chain seq x y z
N MET A 1 -45.81 -17.96 5.19
CA MET A 1 -44.99 -16.74 5.04
C MET A 1 -44.31 -16.63 3.69
N GLU A 2 -43.77 -17.72 3.11
CA GLU A 2 -43.10 -17.68 1.79
C GLU A 2 -43.96 -17.08 0.65
N LEU A 3 -45.27 -17.34 0.63
CA LEU A 3 -46.16 -16.81 -0.41
C LEU A 3 -46.34 -15.28 -0.33
N VAL A 4 -46.31 -14.69 0.87
CA VAL A 4 -46.40 -13.23 1.09
C VAL A 4 -45.17 -12.52 0.51
N ASN A 5 -44.01 -13.17 0.64
CA ASN A 5 -42.74 -12.64 0.15
C ASN A 5 -42.52 -12.91 -1.34
N SER A 6 -43.44 -13.64 -1.98
CA SER A 6 -43.37 -13.91 -3.42
C SER A 6 -43.79 -12.69 -4.23
N GLU A 7 -43.12 -12.48 -5.35
CA GLU A 7 -43.49 -11.49 -6.36
C GLU A 7 -44.69 -11.93 -7.20
N ALA A 8 -45.14 -13.19 -7.06
CA ALA A 8 -46.30 -13.70 -7.78
C ALA A 8 -47.56 -12.91 -7.37
N ARG A 9 -48.28 -12.43 -8.39
CA ARG A 9 -49.56 -11.71 -8.23
C ARG A 9 -50.74 -12.49 -8.80
N VAL A 10 -50.48 -13.62 -9.45
CA VAL A 10 -51.51 -14.54 -9.95
C VAL A 10 -51.34 -15.87 -9.22
N MET A 11 -52.40 -16.28 -8.53
CA MET A 11 -52.44 -17.50 -7.73
C MET A 11 -53.39 -18.50 -8.39
N LEU A 12 -52.90 -19.70 -8.67
CA LEU A 12 -53.70 -20.78 -9.22
C LEU A 12 -53.99 -21.80 -8.10
N LEU A 13 -55.26 -21.96 -7.76
CA LEU A 13 -55.71 -22.75 -6.63
C LEU A 13 -56.42 -24.03 -7.11
N TYR A 14 -55.79 -25.16 -6.80
CA TYR A 14 -56.32 -26.50 -7.03
C TYR A 14 -56.56 -27.18 -5.69
N CYS A 15 -57.80 -27.12 -5.21
CA CYS A 15 -58.21 -27.73 -3.95
C CYS A 15 -59.72 -28.00 -3.95
N THR A 16 -60.20 -28.66 -2.90
CA THR A 16 -61.65 -28.78 -2.65
C THR A 16 -62.24 -27.45 -2.17
N LYS A 17 -63.57 -27.32 -2.20
CA LYS A 17 -64.24 -26.12 -1.71
C LYS A 17 -64.02 -25.87 -0.21
N GLU A 18 -63.97 -26.91 0.60
CA GLU A 18 -63.73 -26.80 2.05
C GLU A 18 -62.33 -26.24 2.32
N GLU A 19 -61.31 -26.81 1.67
CA GLU A 19 -59.94 -26.30 1.74
C GLU A 19 -59.83 -24.87 1.18
N ALA A 20 -60.57 -24.55 0.12
CA ALA A 20 -60.55 -23.21 -0.47
C ALA A 20 -61.05 -22.14 0.51
N VAL A 21 -62.06 -22.48 1.33
CA VAL A 21 -62.58 -21.57 2.37
C VAL A 21 -61.50 -21.28 3.42
N ASP A 22 -60.80 -22.31 3.88
CA ASP A 22 -59.74 -22.16 4.89
C ASP A 22 -58.51 -21.42 4.34
N ILE A 23 -58.10 -21.72 3.10
CA ILE A 23 -56.97 -21.08 2.43
C ILE A 23 -57.27 -19.60 2.19
N LEU A 24 -58.46 -19.27 1.69
CA LEU A 24 -58.83 -17.88 1.37
C LEU A 24 -59.07 -17.05 2.64
N ALA A 25 -59.61 -17.64 3.70
CA ALA A 25 -59.69 -16.98 5.01
C ALA A 25 -58.29 -16.64 5.56
N SER A 26 -57.34 -17.58 5.46
CA SER A 26 -55.95 -17.33 5.85
C SER A 26 -55.27 -16.30 4.96
N ALA A 27 -55.58 -16.30 3.66
CA ALA A 27 -55.05 -15.35 2.70
C ALA A 27 -55.57 -13.92 2.95
N GLU A 28 -56.81 -13.79 3.44
CA GLU A 28 -57.40 -12.51 3.84
C GLU A 28 -56.67 -11.91 5.05
N GLU A 29 -56.36 -12.73 6.07
CA GLU A 29 -55.56 -12.29 7.23
C GLU A 29 -54.17 -11.77 6.81
N LEU A 30 -53.56 -12.41 5.82
CA LEU A 30 -52.26 -12.05 5.26
C LEU A 30 -52.33 -10.96 4.17
N LYS A 31 -53.52 -10.41 3.87
CA LYS A 31 -53.75 -9.38 2.83
C LYS A 31 -53.36 -9.79 1.40
N ILE A 32 -53.39 -11.08 1.09
CA ILE A 32 -53.09 -11.65 -0.24
C ILE A 32 -54.37 -11.70 -1.12
N THR A 33 -55.50 -11.24 -0.60
CA THR A 33 -56.79 -11.08 -1.33
C THR A 33 -57.03 -9.63 -1.79
N GLY A 34 -56.05 -8.75 -1.63
CA GLY A 34 -56.15 -7.34 -2.02
C GLY A 34 -56.21 -7.11 -3.53
N GLU A 35 -56.37 -5.84 -3.92
CA GLU A 35 -56.58 -5.41 -5.31
C GLU A 35 -55.46 -5.83 -6.29
N ASN A 36 -54.27 -6.11 -5.76
CA ASN A 36 -53.08 -6.49 -6.54
C ASN A 36 -52.97 -8.00 -6.82
N TYR A 37 -53.86 -8.85 -6.28
CA TYR A 37 -53.74 -10.31 -6.37
C TYR A 37 -54.93 -10.93 -7.09
N VAL A 38 -54.65 -11.70 -8.15
CA VAL A 38 -55.66 -12.43 -8.91
C VAL A 38 -55.65 -13.89 -8.51
N TRP A 39 -56.83 -14.44 -8.21
CA TRP A 39 -57.02 -15.84 -7.85
C TRP A 39 -57.79 -16.57 -8.95
N VAL A 40 -57.21 -17.65 -9.45
CA VAL A 40 -57.79 -18.54 -10.45
C VAL A 40 -58.09 -19.89 -9.80
N VAL A 41 -59.35 -20.32 -9.82
CA VAL A 41 -59.81 -21.57 -9.23
C VAL A 41 -60.28 -22.57 -10.27
N THR A 42 -60.15 -23.84 -9.92
CA THR A 42 -60.72 -24.95 -10.68
C THR A 42 -62.15 -25.25 -10.28
N GLN A 43 -62.84 -26.08 -11.06
CA GLN A 43 -64.24 -26.41 -10.84
C GLN A 43 -64.53 -27.01 -9.46
N SER A 44 -63.59 -27.73 -8.85
CA SER A 44 -63.78 -28.34 -7.52
C SER A 44 -64.16 -27.32 -6.44
N VAL A 45 -63.85 -26.03 -6.67
CA VAL A 45 -64.24 -24.91 -5.78
C VAL A 45 -65.63 -24.34 -6.15
N ILE A 46 -66.05 -24.51 -7.40
CA ILE A 46 -67.29 -24.00 -8.00
C ILE A 46 -68.33 -25.13 -8.03
N GLU A 47 -68.89 -25.48 -6.87
CA GLU A 47 -69.95 -26.48 -6.78
C GLU A 47 -71.34 -25.91 -7.14
N ASN A 48 -71.64 -24.70 -6.67
CA ASN A 48 -72.94 -24.05 -6.78
C ASN A 48 -72.77 -22.64 -7.36
N ALA A 49 -73.83 -22.12 -7.99
CA ALA A 49 -73.86 -20.75 -8.50
C ALA A 49 -73.67 -19.70 -7.38
N GLN A 50 -74.08 -20.02 -6.14
CA GLN A 50 -73.83 -19.20 -4.96
C GLN A 50 -72.47 -19.53 -4.35
N ALA A 51 -71.60 -18.53 -4.26
CA ALA A 51 -70.27 -18.65 -3.67
C ALA A 51 -70.30 -18.44 -2.15
N HIS A 52 -69.26 -18.93 -1.46
CA HIS A 52 -69.10 -18.71 -0.03
C HIS A 52 -68.75 -17.24 0.23
N PRO A 53 -69.34 -16.55 1.24
CA PRO A 53 -69.17 -15.11 1.45
C PRO A 53 -67.72 -14.65 1.67
N ASN A 54 -66.83 -15.54 2.11
CA ASN A 54 -65.41 -15.25 2.35
C ASN A 54 -64.55 -15.25 1.06
N PHE A 55 -65.13 -15.53 -0.11
CA PHE A 55 -64.36 -15.52 -1.36
C PHE A 55 -64.14 -14.08 -1.87
N PRO A 56 -62.92 -13.71 -2.26
CA PRO A 56 -62.63 -12.38 -2.78
C PRO A 56 -63.33 -12.12 -4.12
N ILE A 57 -63.76 -10.88 -4.33
CA ILE A 57 -64.38 -10.45 -5.59
C ILE A 57 -63.32 -10.47 -6.71
N GLY A 58 -63.73 -10.84 -7.93
CA GLY A 58 -62.85 -10.86 -9.10
C GLY A 58 -62.01 -12.13 -9.22
N MET A 59 -62.37 -13.19 -8.49
CA MET A 59 -61.85 -14.53 -8.75
C MET A 59 -62.32 -15.05 -10.11
N LEU A 60 -61.42 -15.73 -10.80
CA LEU A 60 -61.71 -16.40 -12.06
C LEU A 60 -61.83 -17.90 -11.83
N GLY A 61 -62.85 -18.49 -12.43
CA GLY A 61 -63.16 -19.91 -12.30
C GLY A 61 -63.24 -20.59 -13.66
N VAL A 62 -62.76 -21.82 -13.75
CA VAL A 62 -62.96 -22.67 -14.94
C VAL A 62 -63.97 -23.77 -14.60
N HIS A 63 -65.03 -23.89 -15.40
CA HIS A 63 -66.16 -24.77 -15.16
C HIS A 63 -66.57 -25.52 -16.45
N PHE A 64 -66.85 -26.82 -16.36
CA PHE A 64 -67.52 -27.61 -17.41
C PHE A 64 -69.03 -27.56 -17.23
N ASP A 65 -69.79 -27.67 -18.32
CA ASP A 65 -71.24 -27.59 -18.26
C ASP A 65 -71.86 -28.81 -17.55
N THR A 66 -72.18 -28.66 -16.26
CA THR A 66 -72.85 -29.68 -15.45
C THR A 66 -74.37 -29.57 -15.45
N SER A 67 -74.97 -28.84 -16.39
CA SER A 67 -76.43 -28.77 -16.47
C SER A 67 -77.04 -30.16 -16.72
N SER A 68 -78.22 -30.40 -16.18
CA SER A 68 -78.93 -31.68 -16.34
C SER A 68 -79.19 -32.03 -17.81
N GLY A 69 -79.41 -31.03 -18.67
CA GLY A 69 -79.54 -31.20 -20.11
C GLY A 69 -78.24 -31.63 -20.79
N SER A 70 -77.11 -31.03 -20.41
CA SER A 70 -75.78 -31.42 -20.88
C SER A 70 -75.47 -32.87 -20.49
N LEU A 71 -75.73 -33.25 -19.23
CA LEU A 71 -75.50 -34.60 -18.74
C LEU A 71 -76.28 -35.68 -19.52
N ILE A 72 -77.55 -35.42 -19.86
CA ILE A 72 -78.36 -36.37 -20.65
C ILE A 72 -77.80 -36.55 -22.06
N ASN A 73 -77.34 -35.45 -22.68
CA ASN A 73 -76.70 -35.50 -23.99
C ASN A 73 -75.38 -36.29 -23.93
N GLU A 74 -74.57 -36.08 -22.90
CA GLU A 74 -73.31 -36.83 -22.72
C GLU A 74 -73.55 -38.32 -22.50
N ILE A 75 -74.60 -38.72 -21.76
CA ILE A 75 -74.98 -40.14 -21.61
C ILE A 75 -75.36 -40.75 -22.97
N SER A 76 -76.13 -40.03 -23.79
CA SER A 76 -76.50 -40.47 -25.14
C SER A 76 -75.28 -40.65 -26.03
N THR A 77 -74.35 -39.69 -25.99
CA THR A 77 -73.07 -39.75 -26.70
C THR A 77 -72.22 -40.94 -26.23
N ALA A 78 -72.09 -41.17 -24.92
CA ALA A 78 -71.33 -42.27 -24.36
C ALA A 78 -71.88 -43.64 -24.82
N LEU A 79 -73.20 -43.80 -24.89
CA LEU A 79 -73.83 -45.01 -25.43
C LEU A 79 -73.50 -45.23 -26.92
N LYS A 80 -73.45 -44.16 -27.72
CA LYS A 80 -73.02 -44.24 -29.13
C LYS A 80 -71.56 -44.64 -29.27
N VAL A 81 -70.67 -44.03 -28.47
CA VAL A 81 -69.24 -44.40 -28.44
C VAL A 81 -69.08 -45.87 -28.09
N TYR A 82 -69.79 -46.33 -27.07
CA TYR A 82 -69.76 -47.73 -26.65
C TYR A 82 -70.25 -48.68 -27.75
N ALA A 83 -71.40 -48.38 -28.36
CA ALA A 83 -71.97 -49.21 -29.43
C ALA A 83 -71.04 -49.30 -30.65
N MET A 84 -70.44 -48.19 -31.08
CA MET A 84 -69.48 -48.18 -32.18
C MET A 84 -68.16 -48.85 -31.83
N GLY A 85 -67.72 -48.77 -30.56
CA GLY A 85 -66.55 -49.50 -30.07
C GLY A 85 -66.75 -51.02 -30.11
N VAL A 86 -67.94 -51.50 -29.72
CA VAL A 86 -68.32 -52.92 -29.84
C VAL A 86 -68.36 -53.35 -31.30
N GLN A 87 -68.97 -52.54 -32.17
CA GLN A 87 -69.02 -52.83 -33.61
C GLN A 87 -67.62 -52.87 -34.23
N SER A 88 -66.74 -51.93 -33.88
CA SER A 88 -65.34 -51.90 -34.31
C SER A 88 -64.57 -53.14 -33.86
N PHE A 89 -64.73 -53.55 -32.59
CA PHE A 89 -64.10 -54.76 -32.06
C PHE A 89 -64.56 -56.03 -32.79
N GLN A 90 -65.85 -56.14 -33.11
CA GLN A 90 -66.45 -57.32 -33.74
C GLN A 90 -66.11 -57.43 -35.24
N ASN A 91 -65.93 -56.29 -35.93
CA ASN A 91 -65.61 -56.25 -37.36
C ASN A 91 -64.12 -56.55 -37.66
N GLU A 92 -63.23 -56.47 -36.66
CA GLU A 92 -61.80 -56.73 -36.81
C GLU A 92 -61.52 -58.24 -36.98
N PRO A 93 -60.92 -58.68 -38.11
CA PRO A 93 -60.75 -60.11 -38.41
C PRO A 93 -59.82 -60.85 -37.44
N THR A 94 -58.95 -60.13 -36.71
CA THR A 94 -58.08 -60.71 -35.67
C THR A 94 -58.83 -61.08 -34.38
N ASN A 95 -60.03 -60.55 -34.19
CA ASN A 95 -60.80 -60.68 -32.95
C ASN A 95 -61.95 -61.72 -33.05
N VAL A 96 -62.07 -62.44 -34.17
CA VAL A 96 -63.14 -63.43 -34.42
C VAL A 96 -63.23 -64.52 -33.33
N ASN A 97 -62.11 -64.88 -32.70
CA ASN A 97 -62.05 -65.88 -31.62
C ASN A 97 -62.06 -65.27 -30.19
N ARG A 98 -62.14 -63.94 -30.06
CA ARG A 98 -62.10 -63.23 -28.77
C ARG A 98 -63.52 -62.79 -28.38
N SER A 99 -63.99 -63.25 -27.23
CA SER A 99 -65.29 -62.83 -26.69
C SER A 99 -65.15 -61.61 -25.77
N LEU A 100 -66.15 -60.73 -25.80
CA LEU A 100 -66.33 -59.65 -24.82
C LEU A 100 -67.01 -60.13 -23.52
N ASN A 101 -67.32 -61.42 -23.40
CA ASN A 101 -67.98 -61.99 -22.23
C ASN A 101 -67.07 -61.93 -20.98
N THR A 102 -67.60 -61.39 -19.89
CA THR A 102 -66.93 -61.15 -18.61
C THR A 102 -67.29 -62.18 -17.52
N GLN A 103 -68.02 -63.25 -17.85
CA GLN A 103 -68.48 -64.29 -16.91
C GLN A 103 -67.37 -64.99 -16.07
N GLN A 104 -66.08 -64.82 -16.43
CA GLN A 104 -64.93 -65.38 -15.71
C GLN A 104 -64.31 -64.41 -14.68
N LEU A 105 -64.84 -63.19 -14.57
CA LEU A 105 -64.41 -62.17 -13.62
C LEU A 105 -65.35 -62.19 -12.41
N SER A 106 -64.79 -62.34 -11.21
CA SER A 106 -65.54 -62.28 -9.95
C SER A 106 -64.79 -61.40 -8.96
N CYS A 107 -65.53 -60.59 -8.18
CA CYS A 107 -64.97 -59.80 -7.07
C CYS A 107 -64.86 -60.61 -5.76
N GLU A 108 -65.50 -61.79 -5.69
CA GLU A 108 -65.73 -62.52 -4.43
C GLU A 108 -65.08 -63.93 -4.38
N GLU A 109 -64.67 -64.55 -5.51
CA GLU A 109 -64.06 -65.91 -5.55
C GLU A 109 -62.94 -66.06 -6.62
N GLU A 110 -62.30 -67.26 -6.71
CA GLU A 110 -61.18 -67.72 -7.58
C GLU A 110 -61.41 -67.58 -9.11
N GLY A 111 -61.90 -66.43 -9.56
CA GLY A 111 -61.93 -66.00 -10.95
C GLY A 111 -60.64 -65.26 -11.34
N LYS A 112 -60.51 -64.94 -12.62
CA LYS A 112 -59.42 -64.04 -13.06
C LYS A 112 -59.71 -62.64 -12.54
N SER A 113 -58.71 -61.98 -11.94
CA SER A 113 -58.83 -60.60 -11.46
C SER A 113 -58.72 -59.55 -12.58
N ARG A 114 -58.18 -59.91 -13.75
CA ARG A 114 -57.97 -59.02 -14.88
C ARG A 114 -58.66 -59.54 -16.14
N TRP A 115 -59.31 -58.64 -16.86
CA TRP A 115 -59.91 -58.94 -18.16
C TRP A 115 -58.86 -58.93 -19.26
N ASP A 116 -58.48 -60.11 -19.76
CA ASP A 116 -57.44 -60.27 -20.79
C ASP A 116 -57.74 -59.49 -22.09
N ASN A 117 -59.02 -59.40 -22.49
CA ASN A 117 -59.44 -58.68 -23.69
C ASN A 117 -59.75 -57.20 -23.45
N GLY A 118 -59.71 -56.73 -22.20
CA GLY A 118 -60.17 -55.39 -21.84
C GLY A 118 -59.31 -54.28 -22.41
N GLU A 119 -58.00 -54.48 -22.46
CA GLU A 119 -57.06 -53.48 -23.00
C GLU A 119 -57.15 -53.37 -24.53
N ILE A 120 -57.47 -54.48 -25.20
CA ILE A 120 -57.74 -54.49 -26.64
C ILE A 120 -59.06 -53.76 -26.90
N PHE A 121 -60.12 -54.08 -26.15
CA PHE A 121 -61.41 -53.42 -26.30
C PHE A 121 -61.35 -51.92 -26.01
N PHE A 122 -60.61 -51.49 -24.98
CA PHE A 122 -60.38 -50.09 -24.68
C PHE A 122 -59.69 -49.35 -25.83
N ARG A 123 -58.76 -50.00 -26.54
CA ARG A 123 -58.14 -49.44 -27.76
C ARG A 123 -59.17 -49.19 -28.86
N HIS A 124 -60.16 -50.07 -29.02
CA HIS A 124 -61.24 -49.85 -29.99
C HIS A 124 -62.16 -48.70 -29.57
N LEU A 125 -62.50 -48.58 -28.27
CA LEU A 125 -63.28 -47.45 -27.75
C LEU A 125 -62.57 -46.12 -27.98
N ARG A 126 -61.25 -46.07 -27.77
CA ARG A 126 -60.42 -44.87 -27.99
C ARG A 126 -60.32 -44.47 -29.46
N ASN A 127 -60.45 -45.42 -30.38
CA ASN A 127 -60.37 -45.18 -31.82
C ASN A 127 -61.73 -44.83 -32.47
N VAL A 128 -62.80 -44.72 -31.68
CA VAL A 128 -64.12 -44.30 -32.20
C VAL A 128 -64.10 -42.81 -32.50
N SER A 129 -64.59 -42.44 -33.69
CA SER A 129 -64.90 -41.06 -34.07
C SER A 129 -66.40 -40.91 -34.31
N LEU A 130 -67.05 -39.99 -33.60
CA LEU A 130 -68.46 -39.63 -33.84
C LEU A 130 -68.55 -38.29 -34.58
N GLU A 131 -69.46 -38.19 -35.54
CA GLU A 131 -69.81 -36.90 -36.15
C GLU A 131 -70.43 -35.98 -35.09
N GLY A 132 -69.86 -34.78 -34.95
CA GLY A 132 -70.36 -33.77 -34.02
C GLY A 132 -71.64 -33.09 -34.51
N ASP A 133 -72.40 -32.51 -33.60
CA ASP A 133 -73.53 -31.62 -33.94
C ASP A 133 -73.06 -30.41 -34.76
N ALA A 134 -73.97 -29.76 -35.50
CA ALA A 134 -73.66 -28.59 -36.32
C ALA A 134 -72.82 -27.54 -35.56
N ASN A 135 -71.65 -27.19 -36.12
CA ASN A 135 -70.60 -26.30 -35.56
C ASN A 135 -69.69 -26.88 -34.46
N LYS A 136 -69.80 -28.17 -34.11
CA LYS A 136 -68.86 -28.86 -33.21
C LYS A 136 -67.96 -29.82 -34.01
N PRO A 137 -66.69 -30.01 -33.61
CA PRO A 137 -65.80 -31.00 -34.21
C PRO A 137 -66.27 -32.41 -33.86
N ASN A 138 -65.73 -33.39 -34.59
CA ASN A 138 -65.97 -34.79 -34.29
C ASN A 138 -65.43 -35.14 -32.90
N ILE A 139 -66.14 -36.02 -32.21
CA ILE A 139 -65.74 -36.51 -30.89
C ILE A 139 -64.66 -37.56 -31.11
N GLU A 140 -63.44 -37.23 -30.71
CA GLU A 140 -62.25 -38.06 -30.81
C GLU A 140 -61.54 -38.10 -29.46
N PHE A 141 -60.80 -39.18 -29.21
CA PHE A 141 -60.07 -39.38 -27.97
C PHE A 141 -58.55 -39.28 -28.15
N THR A 142 -57.86 -38.81 -27.10
CA THR A 142 -56.41 -38.81 -27.01
C THR A 142 -55.88 -40.22 -26.73
N ALA A 143 -54.56 -40.40 -26.71
CA ALA A 143 -53.94 -41.67 -26.33
C ALA A 143 -54.30 -42.10 -24.88
N ASP A 144 -54.55 -41.14 -24.00
CA ASP A 144 -54.89 -41.42 -22.59
C ASP A 144 -56.39 -41.70 -22.38
N GLY A 145 -57.22 -41.46 -23.42
CA GLY A 145 -58.66 -41.68 -23.39
C GLY A 145 -59.49 -40.41 -23.11
N ASP A 146 -58.85 -39.24 -23.08
CA ASP A 146 -59.52 -37.96 -22.88
C ASP A 146 -60.11 -37.42 -24.18
N LEU A 147 -61.10 -36.52 -24.08
CA LEU A 147 -61.65 -35.83 -25.24
C LEU A 147 -60.62 -34.89 -25.87
N LYS A 148 -60.38 -35.03 -27.17
CA LYS A 148 -59.43 -34.19 -27.94
C LYS A 148 -59.94 -32.76 -28.11
N SER A 149 -61.26 -32.58 -28.19
CA SER A 149 -61.91 -31.28 -28.29
C SER A 149 -62.80 -31.04 -27.07
N THR A 150 -62.42 -30.07 -26.25
CA THR A 150 -63.16 -29.65 -25.06
C THR A 150 -63.63 -28.21 -25.15
N GLU A 151 -64.77 -27.97 -24.52
CA GLU A 151 -65.42 -26.66 -24.35
C GLU A 151 -65.51 -26.39 -22.84
N LEU A 152 -64.96 -25.26 -22.39
CA LEU A 152 -64.92 -24.88 -20.98
C LEU A 152 -65.58 -23.52 -20.80
N LYS A 153 -66.39 -23.36 -19.76
CA LYS A 153 -66.98 -22.08 -19.37
C LYS A 153 -66.06 -21.38 -18.40
N ILE A 154 -65.84 -20.08 -18.63
CA ILE A 154 -65.11 -19.20 -17.74
C ILE A 154 -66.12 -18.46 -16.87
N MET A 155 -65.93 -18.55 -15.56
CA MET A 155 -66.78 -17.94 -14.55
C MET A 155 -66.03 -16.79 -13.88
N ASN A 156 -66.72 -15.72 -13.54
CA ASN A 156 -66.20 -14.63 -12.70
C ASN A 156 -67.08 -14.46 -11.47
N LEU A 157 -66.45 -14.29 -10.31
CA LEU A 157 -67.13 -14.03 -9.06
C LEU A 157 -67.46 -12.54 -8.91
N ARG A 158 -68.75 -12.20 -9.02
CA ARG A 158 -69.26 -10.81 -8.93
C ARG A 158 -70.25 -10.63 -7.78
N PRO A 159 -70.35 -9.42 -7.19
CA PRO A 159 -71.44 -9.09 -6.29
C PRO A 159 -72.79 -9.09 -7.03
N SER A 160 -73.82 -9.68 -6.41
CA SER A 160 -75.17 -9.71 -6.97
C SER A 160 -75.82 -8.32 -6.95
N VAL A 161 -76.57 -7.97 -8.00
CA VAL A 161 -77.24 -6.67 -8.15
C VAL A 161 -78.27 -6.39 -7.04
N ASN A 162 -78.87 -7.43 -6.45
CA ASN A 162 -80.00 -7.32 -5.53
C ASN A 162 -79.69 -7.71 -4.07
N SER A 163 -78.48 -8.20 -3.78
CA SER A 163 -78.09 -8.64 -2.43
C SER A 163 -76.57 -8.51 -2.23
N LYS A 164 -76.09 -8.41 -0.99
CA LYS A 164 -74.64 -8.45 -0.68
C LYS A 164 -74.00 -9.83 -0.98
N ASN A 165 -74.73 -10.77 -1.55
CA ASN A 165 -74.24 -12.10 -1.86
C ASN A 165 -73.43 -12.06 -3.15
N ILE A 166 -72.33 -12.81 -3.17
CA ILE A 166 -71.48 -12.98 -4.34
C ILE A 166 -71.89 -14.23 -5.13
N VAL A 167 -71.88 -14.13 -6.45
CA VAL A 167 -72.41 -15.16 -7.36
C VAL A 167 -71.41 -15.38 -8.49
N TRP A 168 -71.24 -16.64 -8.88
CA TRP A 168 -70.47 -17.02 -10.07
C TRP A 168 -71.29 -16.74 -11.34
N GLU A 169 -70.77 -15.88 -12.20
CA GLU A 169 -71.39 -15.53 -13.49
C GLU A 169 -70.56 -16.05 -14.66
N GLU A 170 -71.20 -16.62 -15.67
CA GLU A 170 -70.54 -17.05 -16.91
C GLU A 170 -70.14 -15.82 -17.73
N ILE A 171 -68.82 -15.63 -17.90
CA ILE A 171 -68.25 -14.50 -18.62
C ILE A 171 -67.80 -14.86 -20.02
N GLY A 172 -67.55 -16.13 -20.28
CA GLY A 172 -67.00 -16.53 -21.57
C GLY A 172 -66.91 -18.04 -21.74
N VAL A 173 -66.60 -18.44 -22.96
CA VAL A 173 -66.43 -19.84 -23.32
C VAL A 173 -65.10 -20.03 -24.03
N TRP A 174 -64.33 -20.99 -23.57
CA TRP A 174 -63.10 -21.45 -24.17
C TRP A 174 -63.36 -22.69 -25.02
N LYS A 175 -62.96 -22.63 -26.30
CA LYS A 175 -63.13 -23.71 -27.27
C LYS A 175 -61.77 -24.09 -27.83
N SER A 176 -61.35 -25.32 -27.59
CA SER A 176 -60.04 -25.83 -28.03
C SER A 176 -59.84 -25.83 -29.56
N TRP A 177 -60.91 -26.01 -30.33
CA TRP A 177 -60.88 -26.13 -31.80
C TRP A 177 -61.15 -24.82 -32.56
N ALA A 178 -61.60 -23.76 -31.89
CA ALA A 178 -61.94 -22.49 -32.53
C ALA A 178 -60.68 -21.66 -32.83
N PRO A 179 -60.65 -20.88 -33.93
CA PRO A 179 -59.51 -20.01 -34.25
C PRO A 179 -59.33 -18.91 -33.20
N GLN A 180 -60.44 -18.35 -32.70
CA GLN A 180 -60.46 -17.52 -31.51
C GLN A 180 -60.84 -18.41 -30.33
N LYS A 181 -59.82 -18.94 -29.66
CA LYS A 181 -59.98 -19.97 -28.61
C LYS A 181 -60.78 -19.51 -27.40
N LEU A 182 -60.86 -18.21 -27.15
CA LEU A 182 -61.45 -17.63 -25.96
C LEU A 182 -62.29 -16.41 -26.33
N ASP A 183 -63.58 -16.47 -26.00
CA ASP A 183 -64.53 -15.37 -26.13
C ASP A 183 -65.02 -15.00 -24.72
N ILE A 184 -64.69 -13.79 -24.25
CA ILE A 184 -64.98 -13.32 -22.89
C ILE A 184 -65.60 -11.93 -22.94
N ARG A 185 -66.66 -11.74 -22.14
CA ARG A 185 -67.31 -10.48 -21.80
C ARG A 185 -66.50 -9.70 -20.76
N ASP A 186 -66.96 -8.51 -20.38
CA ASP A 186 -66.29 -7.66 -19.39
C ASP A 186 -65.94 -8.41 -18.09
N ILE A 187 -64.76 -8.21 -17.52
CA ILE A 187 -64.25 -8.91 -16.33
C ILE A 187 -64.18 -7.92 -15.16
N VAL A 188 -64.80 -8.28 -14.04
CA VAL A 188 -64.56 -7.59 -12.76
C VAL A 188 -63.29 -8.17 -12.14
N TRP A 189 -62.33 -7.31 -11.85
CA TRP A 189 -61.09 -7.63 -11.16
C TRP A 189 -61.20 -7.34 -9.65
N PRO A 190 -60.27 -7.88 -8.84
CA PRO A 190 -60.15 -7.53 -7.43
C PRO A 190 -60.20 -6.01 -7.20
N GLY A 191 -60.91 -5.57 -6.17
CA GLY A 191 -61.19 -4.14 -5.94
C GLY A 191 -62.37 -3.57 -6.74
N ASN A 192 -63.17 -4.42 -7.40
CA ASN A 192 -64.31 -4.02 -8.23
C ASN A 192 -63.90 -3.10 -9.40
N SER A 193 -62.70 -3.34 -9.95
CA SER A 193 -62.12 -2.63 -11.09
C SER A 193 -62.48 -3.34 -12.40
N HIS A 194 -62.63 -2.58 -13.49
CA HIS A 194 -62.74 -3.12 -14.86
C HIS A 194 -61.38 -3.29 -15.54
N ALA A 195 -60.31 -2.76 -14.94
CA ALA A 195 -58.94 -2.88 -15.44
C ALA A 195 -58.17 -3.95 -14.64
N PRO A 196 -57.35 -4.79 -15.31
CA PRO A 196 -56.53 -5.79 -14.62
C PRO A 196 -55.49 -5.11 -13.72
N PRO A 197 -55.14 -5.73 -12.58
CA PRO A 197 -54.06 -5.22 -11.74
C PRO A 197 -52.75 -5.19 -12.52
N GLN A 198 -52.02 -4.08 -12.42
CA GLN A 198 -50.71 -3.95 -13.07
C GLN A 198 -49.71 -4.86 -12.33
N GLY A 199 -49.39 -6.00 -12.96
CA GLY A 199 -48.66 -7.11 -12.35
C GLY A 199 -47.16 -6.92 -12.15
N VAL A 200 -46.68 -5.70 -11.89
CA VAL A 200 -45.29 -5.48 -11.45
C VAL A 200 -45.35 -4.89 -10.05
N PRO A 201 -44.76 -5.53 -9.02
CA PRO A 201 -44.65 -4.89 -7.72
C PRO A 201 -43.86 -3.58 -7.91
N GLU A 202 -44.46 -2.44 -7.50
CA GLU A 202 -43.77 -1.14 -7.52
C GLU A 202 -42.45 -1.16 -6.75
N LYS A 203 -42.29 -2.09 -5.81
CA LYS A 203 -41.06 -2.35 -5.05
C LYS A 203 -40.85 -3.85 -4.87
N PHE A 204 -39.71 -4.36 -5.33
CA PHE A 204 -39.27 -5.73 -5.07
C PHE A 204 -38.26 -5.76 -3.91
N HIS A 205 -38.01 -6.94 -3.35
CA HIS A 205 -37.08 -7.14 -2.23
C HIS A 205 -35.91 -8.03 -2.66
N LEU A 206 -34.68 -7.63 -2.34
CA LEU A 206 -33.47 -8.40 -2.66
C LEU A 206 -32.68 -8.76 -1.40
N LYS A 207 -32.31 -10.04 -1.26
CA LYS A 207 -31.34 -10.45 -0.24
C LYS A 207 -29.93 -10.35 -0.82
N ILE A 208 -29.10 -9.48 -0.26
CA ILE A 208 -27.77 -9.13 -0.78
C ILE A 208 -26.69 -9.64 0.16
N THR A 209 -25.83 -10.55 -0.32
CA THR A 209 -24.68 -11.01 0.47
C THR A 209 -23.44 -10.17 0.18
N PHE A 210 -22.67 -9.87 1.21
CA PHE A 210 -21.38 -9.17 1.10
C PHE A 210 -20.26 -9.82 1.93
N LEU A 211 -19.03 -9.38 1.66
CA LEU A 211 -17.84 -9.65 2.47
C LEU A 211 -17.14 -8.31 2.78
N GLU A 212 -16.58 -8.21 3.98
CA GLU A 212 -15.89 -7.03 4.48
C GLU A 212 -14.54 -6.81 3.77
N GLU A 213 -14.33 -5.62 3.18
CA GLU A 213 -13.06 -5.21 2.60
C GLU A 213 -13.03 -3.67 2.46
N ALA A 214 -12.10 -3.03 3.16
CA ALA A 214 -11.92 -1.58 3.07
C ALA A 214 -11.25 -1.20 1.74
N PRO A 215 -11.68 -0.14 1.04
CA PRO A 215 -12.69 0.88 1.40
C PRO A 215 -14.12 0.59 0.89
N TYR A 216 -14.38 -0.62 0.38
CA TYR A 216 -15.65 -0.95 -0.26
C TYR A 216 -16.78 -1.17 0.75
N ILE A 217 -16.51 -1.97 1.78
CA ILE A 217 -17.44 -2.24 2.89
C ILE A 217 -16.64 -2.34 4.19
N ASN A 218 -16.89 -1.39 5.07
CA ASN A 218 -16.38 -1.30 6.43
C ASN A 218 -17.50 -1.61 7.42
N LEU A 219 -17.17 -2.40 8.45
CA LEU A 219 -18.05 -2.69 9.57
C LEU A 219 -17.72 -1.79 10.76
N SER A 220 -18.77 -1.28 11.38
CA SER A 220 -18.71 -0.49 12.62
C SER A 220 -19.82 -0.94 13.57
N PRO A 221 -19.60 -0.88 14.90
CA PRO A 221 -20.65 -1.19 15.85
C PRO A 221 -21.77 -0.14 15.79
N ALA A 222 -23.02 -0.58 15.91
CA ALA A 222 -24.17 0.32 16.05
C ALA A 222 -24.15 1.03 17.41
N ASP A 223 -24.84 2.17 17.51
CA ASP A 223 -24.97 2.88 18.79
C ASP A 223 -25.72 1.99 19.81
N PRO A 224 -25.11 1.66 20.98
CA PRO A 224 -25.70 0.75 21.95
C PRO A 224 -27.04 1.23 22.54
N ILE A 225 -27.36 2.53 22.45
CA ILE A 225 -28.58 3.11 23.00
C ILE A 225 -29.69 3.16 21.95
N SER A 226 -29.43 3.79 20.80
CA SER A 226 -30.45 3.97 19.74
C SER A 226 -30.60 2.75 18.82
N GLY A 227 -29.61 1.86 18.76
CA GLY A 227 -29.54 0.78 17.78
C GLY A 227 -29.45 1.28 16.34
N LYS A 228 -29.14 2.57 16.14
CA LYS A 228 -28.95 3.19 14.83
C LYS A 228 -27.46 3.36 14.53
N CYS A 229 -27.14 3.51 13.25
CA CYS A 229 -25.78 3.79 12.83
C CYS A 229 -25.41 5.24 13.16
N LEU A 230 -24.19 5.45 13.68
CA LEU A 230 -23.68 6.80 14.00
C LEU A 230 -23.41 7.63 12.75
N MET A 231 -23.07 6.97 11.65
CA MET A 231 -22.85 7.64 10.36
C MET A 231 -24.19 7.77 9.64
N ASP A 232 -24.49 8.97 9.14
CA ASP A 232 -25.71 9.24 8.36
C ASP A 232 -25.82 8.38 7.08
N ARG A 233 -24.71 7.78 6.62
CA ARG A 233 -24.62 6.87 5.47
C ARG A 233 -24.38 5.40 5.85
N GLY A 234 -24.49 5.08 7.14
CA GLY A 234 -24.34 3.71 7.64
C GLY A 234 -25.66 2.97 7.56
N VAL A 235 -25.67 1.82 6.90
CA VAL A 235 -26.85 0.96 6.79
C VAL A 235 -26.68 -0.24 7.71
N LEU A 236 -27.77 -0.68 8.34
CA LEU A 236 -27.74 -1.86 9.20
C LEU A 236 -27.58 -3.12 8.35
N CYS A 237 -26.63 -3.98 8.72
CA CYS A 237 -26.32 -5.22 8.04
C CYS A 237 -26.23 -6.38 9.03
N ARG A 238 -26.68 -7.55 8.59
CA ARG A 238 -26.70 -8.77 9.36
C ARG A 238 -25.35 -9.47 9.29
N VAL A 239 -24.79 -9.79 10.45
CA VAL A 239 -23.50 -10.48 10.61
C VAL A 239 -23.68 -11.91 11.11
N ALA A 240 -24.76 -12.19 11.84
CA ALA A 240 -25.04 -13.54 12.35
C ALA A 240 -25.54 -14.49 11.26
N ALA A 241 -25.17 -15.77 11.43
CA ALA A 241 -25.59 -16.87 10.58
C ALA A 241 -27.09 -17.17 10.74
N ASP A 242 -27.68 -17.82 9.73
CA ASP A 242 -29.14 -18.07 9.69
C ASP A 242 -29.62 -18.92 10.90
N HIS A 243 -28.79 -19.86 11.36
CA HIS A 243 -29.14 -20.75 12.48
C HIS A 243 -29.16 -20.05 13.84
N ASP A 244 -28.41 -18.97 14.03
CA ASP A 244 -28.35 -18.25 15.30
C ASP A 244 -29.56 -17.31 15.49
N MET A 245 -30.36 -17.10 14.44
CA MET A 245 -31.50 -16.18 14.46
C MET A 245 -32.85 -16.82 14.80
N THR A 246 -32.95 -18.15 14.93
CA THR A 246 -34.25 -18.85 14.92
C THR A 246 -35.15 -18.61 16.14
N ASP A 247 -34.69 -17.93 17.19
CA ASP A 247 -35.48 -17.73 18.44
C ASP A 247 -35.34 -16.31 19.05
N ILE A 248 -34.97 -15.28 18.26
CA ILE A 248 -34.63 -13.95 18.78
C ILE A 248 -35.59 -12.86 18.27
N ASP A 249 -36.11 -12.04 19.18
CA ASP A 249 -36.90 -10.86 18.85
C ASP A 249 -36.05 -9.84 18.06
N MET A 250 -36.55 -9.43 16.87
CA MET A 250 -35.84 -8.53 15.96
C MET A 250 -35.40 -7.24 16.66
N GLY A 251 -36.22 -6.65 17.54
CA GLY A 251 -35.88 -5.42 18.23
C GLY A 251 -34.67 -5.51 19.16
N GLN A 252 -34.43 -6.68 19.76
CA GLN A 252 -33.24 -6.94 20.58
C GLN A 252 -32.02 -7.30 19.72
N ALA A 253 -32.24 -8.01 18.61
CA ALA A 253 -31.18 -8.35 17.66
C ALA A 253 -30.50 -7.11 17.08
N HIS A 254 -31.26 -6.05 16.76
CA HIS A 254 -30.72 -4.81 16.19
C HIS A 254 -29.75 -4.06 17.13
N ARG A 255 -29.87 -4.26 18.45
CA ARG A 255 -28.99 -3.64 19.45
C ARG A 255 -27.75 -4.45 19.75
N ASN A 256 -27.76 -5.73 19.38
CA ASN A 256 -26.69 -6.65 19.69
C ASN A 256 -25.69 -6.71 18.53
N GLY A 257 -24.49 -6.18 18.76
CA GLY A 257 -23.42 -6.08 17.76
C GLY A 257 -22.90 -7.41 17.21
N SER A 258 -23.29 -8.55 17.80
CA SER A 258 -23.02 -9.88 17.23
C SER A 258 -23.98 -10.25 16.10
N PHE A 259 -25.20 -9.70 16.10
CA PHE A 259 -26.23 -10.01 15.10
C PHE A 259 -26.28 -8.97 13.99
N TYR A 260 -26.27 -7.69 14.36
CA TYR A 260 -26.33 -6.58 13.42
C TYR A 260 -25.20 -5.59 13.67
N GLN A 261 -24.60 -5.12 12.59
CA GLN A 261 -23.57 -4.10 12.58
C GLN A 261 -23.90 -3.03 11.54
N CYS A 262 -23.19 -1.91 11.59
CA CYS A 262 -23.33 -0.82 10.64
C CYS A 262 -22.31 -0.96 9.52
N CYS A 263 -22.82 -1.20 8.32
CA CYS A 263 -22.06 -1.26 7.08
C CYS A 263 -21.98 0.13 6.44
N SER A 264 -20.78 0.54 6.04
CA SER A 264 -20.54 1.77 5.31
C SER A 264 -19.41 1.57 4.29
N GLY A 265 -19.39 2.32 3.19
CA GLY A 265 -18.33 2.23 2.21
C GLY A 265 -18.80 2.50 0.79
N PHE A 266 -17.89 2.41 -0.17
CA PHE A 266 -18.18 2.68 -1.58
C PHE A 266 -19.34 1.83 -2.11
N CYS A 267 -19.38 0.55 -1.78
CA CYS A 267 -20.44 -0.35 -2.26
C CYS A 267 -21.79 -0.06 -1.62
N ILE A 268 -21.82 0.42 -0.37
CA ILE A 268 -23.05 0.75 0.34
C ILE A 268 -23.68 2.02 -0.23
N ASP A 269 -22.89 3.08 -0.44
CA ASP A 269 -23.37 4.31 -1.10
C ASP A 269 -23.87 4.01 -2.53
N LEU A 270 -23.20 3.10 -3.25
CA LEU A 270 -23.64 2.66 -4.57
C LEU A 270 -24.96 1.87 -4.51
N LEU A 271 -25.14 1.03 -3.48
CA LEU A 271 -26.37 0.26 -3.28
C LEU A 271 -27.56 1.15 -2.98
N GLU A 272 -27.42 2.11 -2.07
CA GLU A 272 -28.48 3.05 -1.73
C GLU A 272 -28.95 3.80 -2.98
N LYS A 273 -28.01 4.23 -3.81
CA LYS A 273 -28.32 4.88 -5.08
C LYS A 273 -29.08 3.96 -6.05
N PHE A 274 -28.68 2.69 -6.15
CA PHE A 274 -29.46 1.71 -6.92
C PHE A 274 -30.87 1.54 -6.34
N ALA A 275 -31.02 1.44 -5.02
CA ALA A 275 -32.30 1.26 -4.35
C ALA A 275 -33.25 2.44 -4.59
N GLU A 276 -32.75 3.67 -4.54
CA GLU A 276 -33.52 4.89 -4.83
C GLU A 276 -33.99 4.96 -6.29
N GLU A 277 -33.13 4.65 -7.26
CA GLU A 277 -33.45 4.77 -8.68
C GLU A 277 -34.25 3.61 -9.28
N LEU A 278 -34.08 2.42 -8.72
CA LEU A 278 -34.78 1.20 -9.14
C LEU A 278 -36.00 0.91 -8.27
N GLY A 279 -36.13 1.54 -7.10
CA GLY A 279 -37.29 1.42 -6.21
C GLY A 279 -37.39 0.10 -5.45
N PHE A 280 -36.28 -0.56 -5.11
CA PHE A 280 -36.31 -1.83 -4.37
C PHE A 280 -35.94 -1.67 -2.89
N THR A 281 -36.31 -2.67 -2.09
CA THR A 281 -35.86 -2.82 -0.69
C THR A 281 -34.86 -3.96 -0.61
N TYR A 282 -33.97 -3.96 0.38
CA TYR A 282 -32.95 -4.99 0.50
C TYR A 282 -32.63 -5.37 1.94
N GLU A 283 -32.09 -6.57 2.11
CA GLU A 283 -31.44 -7.04 3.33
C GLU A 283 -29.97 -7.30 3.02
N LEU A 284 -29.05 -6.73 3.82
CA LEU A 284 -27.61 -6.98 3.72
C LEU A 284 -27.19 -8.08 4.68
N VAL A 285 -26.54 -9.13 4.16
CA VAL A 285 -26.10 -10.28 4.95
C VAL A 285 -24.62 -10.54 4.70
N ARG A 286 -23.85 -10.74 5.77
CA ARG A 286 -22.46 -11.17 5.68
C ARG A 286 -22.40 -12.65 5.31
N VAL A 287 -21.50 -13.02 4.40
CA VAL A 287 -21.22 -14.42 4.08
C VAL A 287 -20.78 -15.22 5.32
N GLU A 288 -21.38 -16.39 5.53
CA GLU A 288 -21.13 -17.21 6.73
C GLU A 288 -19.68 -17.73 6.80
N ASP A 289 -19.12 -18.14 5.66
CA ASP A 289 -17.79 -18.74 5.56
C ASP A 289 -16.63 -17.72 5.61
N GLY A 290 -16.91 -16.43 5.42
CA GLY A 290 -15.87 -15.38 5.30
C GLY A 290 -14.96 -15.51 4.08
N LYS A 291 -15.39 -16.21 3.02
CA LYS A 291 -14.56 -16.51 1.81
C LYS A 291 -15.16 -15.90 0.56
N TRP A 292 -14.29 -15.55 -0.40
CA TRP A 292 -14.65 -14.94 -1.68
C TRP A 292 -15.36 -15.86 -2.67
N GLY A 293 -15.17 -17.17 -2.56
CA GLY A 293 -15.65 -18.15 -3.54
C GLY A 293 -14.59 -18.59 -4.52
N THR A 294 -13.90 -19.66 -4.13
CA THR A 294 -12.95 -20.44 -4.94
C THR A 294 -13.48 -21.85 -5.13
N LEU A 295 -13.18 -22.46 -6.28
CA LEU A 295 -13.58 -23.82 -6.57
C LEU A 295 -12.64 -24.79 -5.85
N GLN A 296 -13.16 -25.53 -4.86
CA GLN A 296 -12.42 -26.57 -4.15
C GLN A 296 -13.12 -27.92 -4.30
N ASN A 297 -12.40 -28.95 -4.75
CA ASN A 297 -12.93 -30.31 -4.90
C ASN A 297 -14.24 -30.37 -5.72
N GLY A 298 -14.38 -29.50 -6.73
CA GLY A 298 -15.58 -29.42 -7.57
C GLY A 298 -16.79 -28.75 -6.92
N LYS A 299 -16.66 -28.19 -5.70
CA LYS A 299 -17.70 -27.40 -5.03
C LYS A 299 -17.24 -25.95 -4.84
N TRP A 300 -18.17 -25.02 -5.03
CA TRP A 300 -17.96 -23.61 -4.71
C TRP A 300 -18.11 -23.38 -3.20
N ASN A 301 -17.32 -22.46 -2.64
CA ASN A 301 -17.47 -21.97 -1.27
C ASN A 301 -17.82 -20.46 -1.26
N GLY A 302 -18.02 -19.88 -0.07
CA GLY A 302 -18.13 -18.43 0.10
C GLY A 302 -19.25 -17.76 -0.70
N LEU A 303 -19.01 -16.53 -1.16
CA LEU A 303 -20.00 -15.70 -1.86
C LEU A 303 -20.62 -16.39 -3.10
N ILE A 304 -19.81 -17.08 -3.90
CA ILE A 304 -20.29 -17.77 -5.11
C ILE A 304 -21.18 -18.96 -4.73
N ALA A 305 -20.88 -19.67 -3.64
CA ALA A 305 -21.71 -20.78 -3.20
C ALA A 305 -23.11 -20.34 -2.79
N GLU A 306 -23.23 -19.18 -2.13
CA GLU A 306 -24.54 -18.66 -1.74
C GLU A 306 -25.42 -18.31 -2.95
N LEU A 307 -24.84 -17.74 -4.01
CA LEU A 307 -25.54 -17.44 -5.26
C LEU A 307 -25.97 -18.73 -5.99
N VAL A 308 -25.06 -19.71 -6.09
CA VAL A 308 -25.34 -21.00 -6.76
C VAL A 308 -26.43 -21.78 -6.01
N ASN A 309 -26.42 -21.73 -4.68
CA ASN A 309 -27.43 -22.36 -3.83
C ASN A 309 -28.73 -21.55 -3.71
N ARG A 310 -28.84 -20.39 -4.39
CA ARG A 310 -29.99 -19.46 -4.34
C ARG A 310 -30.38 -19.04 -2.91
N ARG A 311 -29.39 -18.88 -2.04
CA ARG A 311 -29.58 -18.32 -0.68
C ARG A 311 -29.59 -16.80 -0.67
N THR A 312 -29.04 -16.18 -1.72
CA THR A 312 -28.96 -14.74 -1.96
C THR A 312 -29.27 -14.47 -3.43
N ASP A 313 -29.88 -13.32 -3.71
CA ASP A 313 -30.26 -12.91 -5.06
C ASP A 313 -29.12 -12.20 -5.79
N MET A 314 -28.28 -11.51 -5.02
CA MET A 314 -27.24 -10.61 -5.50
C MET A 314 -26.08 -10.55 -4.51
N VAL A 315 -24.85 -10.49 -5.02
CA VAL A 315 -23.65 -10.19 -4.24
C VAL A 315 -23.11 -8.83 -4.65
N LEU A 316 -22.86 -8.00 -3.64
CA LEU A 316 -22.28 -6.67 -3.81
C LEU A 316 -21.10 -6.51 -2.85
N THR A 317 -19.90 -6.57 -3.40
CA THR A 317 -18.62 -6.31 -2.72
C THR A 317 -17.54 -6.16 -3.81
N SER A 318 -16.27 -6.06 -3.43
CA SER A 318 -15.09 -6.10 -4.31
C SER A 318 -14.85 -7.50 -4.92
N LEU A 319 -15.90 -8.10 -5.48
CA LEU A 319 -15.82 -9.38 -6.16
C LEU A 319 -15.29 -9.21 -7.58
N MET A 320 -14.05 -9.66 -7.81
CA MET A 320 -13.46 -9.64 -9.15
C MET A 320 -14.15 -10.61 -10.11
N ILE A 321 -14.40 -10.12 -11.34
CA ILE A 321 -14.91 -10.91 -12.46
C ILE A 321 -13.81 -11.87 -12.93
N ASN A 322 -14.15 -13.15 -13.05
CA ASN A 322 -13.28 -14.22 -13.52
C ASN A 322 -14.08 -15.21 -14.36
N ALA A 323 -13.48 -15.77 -15.42
CA ALA A 323 -14.11 -16.74 -16.32
C ALA A 323 -14.67 -17.97 -15.59
N GLU A 324 -13.99 -18.46 -14.55
CA GLU A 324 -14.48 -19.61 -13.76
C GLU A 324 -15.75 -19.27 -12.97
N ARG A 325 -15.87 -18.02 -12.49
CA ARG A 325 -17.07 -17.56 -11.76
C ARG A 325 -18.20 -17.23 -12.72
N GLU A 326 -17.91 -16.56 -13.84
CA GLU A 326 -18.88 -16.19 -14.88
C GLU A 326 -19.55 -17.40 -15.55
N ALA A 327 -18.91 -18.57 -15.49
CA ALA A 327 -19.51 -19.82 -15.95
C ALA A 327 -20.72 -20.28 -15.10
N VAL A 328 -20.81 -19.86 -13.83
CA VAL A 328 -21.82 -20.32 -12.87
C VAL A 328 -22.74 -19.22 -12.36
N VAL A 329 -22.32 -17.95 -12.43
CA VAL A 329 -23.10 -16.77 -12.03
C VAL A 329 -23.07 -15.72 -13.13
N ASP A 330 -24.05 -14.82 -13.14
CA ASP A 330 -24.10 -13.72 -14.10
C ASP A 330 -23.52 -12.45 -13.47
N PHE A 331 -22.52 -11.87 -14.12
CA PHE A 331 -21.92 -10.60 -13.68
C PHE A 331 -22.55 -9.40 -14.39
N SER A 332 -22.58 -8.27 -13.70
CA SER A 332 -22.79 -6.97 -14.31
C SER A 332 -21.55 -6.50 -15.07
N GLU A 333 -21.70 -5.42 -15.82
CA GLU A 333 -20.57 -4.60 -16.24
C GLU A 333 -19.73 -4.16 -15.02
N PRO A 334 -18.40 -4.06 -15.15
CA PRO A 334 -17.55 -3.71 -14.02
C PRO A 334 -17.78 -2.25 -13.60
N PHE A 335 -18.13 -2.03 -12.33
CA PHE A 335 -18.31 -0.68 -11.79
C PHE A 335 -16.99 0.03 -11.51
N MET A 336 -15.91 -0.73 -11.31
CA MET A 336 -14.56 -0.22 -11.10
C MET A 336 -13.54 -1.21 -11.65
N GLU A 337 -12.48 -0.67 -12.25
CA GLU A 337 -11.37 -1.44 -12.80
C GLU A 337 -10.32 -1.67 -11.71
N THR A 338 -9.78 -2.90 -11.65
CA THR A 338 -8.70 -3.27 -10.73
C THR A 338 -7.78 -4.31 -11.38
N GLY A 339 -6.69 -4.66 -10.70
CA GLY A 339 -5.78 -5.74 -11.10
C GLY A 339 -4.94 -6.22 -9.92
N ILE A 340 -3.97 -7.08 -10.17
CA ILE A 340 -3.02 -7.53 -9.15
C ILE A 340 -1.84 -6.55 -9.13
N ALA A 341 -1.56 -5.97 -7.96
CA ALA A 341 -0.43 -5.07 -7.74
C ALA A 341 0.50 -5.58 -6.64
N ILE A 342 1.67 -4.95 -6.56
CA ILE A 342 2.71 -5.26 -5.58
C ILE A 342 2.93 -4.01 -4.73
N VAL A 343 2.85 -4.15 -3.41
CA VAL A 343 3.22 -3.09 -2.47
C VAL A 343 4.57 -3.39 -1.83
N VAL A 344 5.40 -2.35 -1.71
CA VAL A 344 6.72 -2.39 -1.05
C VAL A 344 6.84 -1.21 -0.10
N THR A 345 7.79 -1.30 0.82
CA THR A 345 8.13 -0.18 1.72
C THR A 345 9.32 0.61 1.19
N LYS A 346 9.21 1.93 1.26
CA LYS A 346 10.32 2.89 1.16
C LYS A 346 11.22 2.74 2.38
N ARG A 347 12.50 2.48 2.14
CA ARG A 347 13.53 2.46 3.17
C ARG A 347 14.39 3.70 3.03
N THR A 348 14.72 4.33 4.15
CA THR A 348 15.73 5.38 4.16
C THR A 348 17.09 4.71 3.93
N GLY A 349 17.79 5.11 2.86
CA GLY A 349 19.10 4.55 2.56
C GLY A 349 20.06 4.82 3.72
N ILE A 350 20.66 3.77 4.28
CA ILE A 350 21.72 3.90 5.28
C ILE A 350 22.99 4.33 4.53
N ILE A 351 23.53 5.49 4.90
CA ILE A 351 24.78 5.97 4.32
C ILE A 351 25.90 5.02 4.75
N SER A 352 26.62 4.46 3.77
CA SER A 352 27.75 3.55 4.03
C SER A 352 28.83 4.27 4.86
N PRO A 353 29.56 3.60 5.77
CA PRO A 353 30.68 4.23 6.47
C PRO A 353 31.81 4.72 5.54
N THR A 354 31.83 4.27 4.29
CA THR A 354 32.76 4.69 3.25
C THR A 354 32.26 5.89 2.42
N ALA A 355 31.06 6.39 2.69
CA ALA A 355 30.42 7.45 1.92
C ALA A 355 31.24 8.75 1.81
N PHE A 356 32.17 9.03 2.73
CA PHE A 356 33.05 10.19 2.61
C PHE A 356 34.12 10.03 1.52
N LEU A 357 34.42 8.80 1.08
CA LEU A 357 35.35 8.52 -0.02
C LEU A 357 34.64 8.41 -1.38
N GLU A 358 33.35 8.10 -1.39
CA GLU A 358 32.53 7.91 -2.61
C GLU A 358 32.43 9.13 -3.56
N PRO A 359 32.56 10.41 -3.12
CA PRO A 359 32.52 11.56 -4.02
C PRO A 359 33.61 11.57 -5.10
N PHE A 360 34.70 10.83 -4.88
CA PHE A 360 35.78 10.66 -5.84
C PHE A 360 36.12 9.19 -6.03
N ASP A 361 36.29 8.77 -7.29
CA ASP A 361 36.79 7.45 -7.58
C ASP A 361 38.22 7.26 -7.04
N THR A 362 38.58 6.01 -6.75
CA THR A 362 39.89 5.57 -6.29
C THR A 362 41.03 6.13 -7.15
N ALA A 363 40.85 6.21 -8.47
CA ALA A 363 41.81 6.81 -9.40
C ALA A 363 42.05 8.31 -9.13
N SER A 364 40.98 9.06 -8.84
CA SER A 364 41.05 10.50 -8.52
C SER A 364 41.78 10.74 -7.20
N TRP A 365 41.50 9.92 -6.18
CA TRP A 365 42.23 9.97 -4.90
C TRP A 365 43.73 9.73 -5.08
N MET A 366 44.09 8.75 -5.92
CA MET A 366 45.49 8.44 -6.22
C MET A 366 46.16 9.57 -7.02
N LEU A 367 45.45 10.19 -7.97
CA LEU A 367 45.94 11.33 -8.74
C LEU A 367 46.26 12.53 -7.83
N VAL A 368 45.36 12.88 -6.92
CA VAL A 368 45.57 13.98 -5.98
C VAL A 368 46.68 13.64 -4.98
N GLY A 369 46.60 12.47 -4.35
CA GLY A 369 47.50 12.05 -3.28
C GLY A 369 48.95 11.80 -3.72
N ILE A 370 49.14 11.17 -4.88
CA ILE A 370 50.47 10.72 -5.34
C ILE A 370 51.05 11.66 -6.40
N VAL A 371 50.23 12.19 -7.31
CA VAL A 371 50.75 13.01 -8.42
C VAL A 371 50.73 14.49 -8.03
N ALA A 372 49.59 15.04 -7.66
CA ALA A 372 49.45 16.49 -7.42
C ALA A 372 50.25 16.96 -6.18
N ILE A 373 50.12 16.29 -5.04
CA ILE A 373 50.82 16.66 -3.79
C ILE A 373 52.34 16.52 -3.93
N GLN A 374 52.82 15.42 -4.53
CA GLN A 374 54.25 15.19 -4.70
C GLN A 374 54.85 16.16 -5.72
N ALA A 375 54.17 16.40 -6.85
CA ALA A 375 54.59 17.38 -7.83
C ALA A 375 54.62 18.80 -7.23
N ALA A 376 53.59 19.21 -6.48
CA ALA A 376 53.55 20.51 -5.82
C ALA A 376 54.70 20.66 -4.80
N THR A 377 54.92 19.65 -3.95
CA THR A 377 56.01 19.67 -2.96
C THR A 377 57.37 19.79 -3.64
N PHE A 378 57.63 18.95 -4.65
CA PHE A 378 58.91 18.94 -5.36
C PHE A 378 59.13 20.23 -6.13
N MET A 379 58.12 20.77 -6.82
CA MET A 379 58.24 22.00 -7.60
C MET A 379 58.43 23.23 -6.71
N ILE A 380 57.71 23.33 -5.59
CA ILE A 380 57.92 24.43 -4.61
C ILE A 380 59.33 24.34 -4.02
N PHE A 381 59.79 23.13 -3.66
CA PHE A 381 61.14 22.91 -3.16
C PHE A 381 62.21 23.24 -4.21
N LEU A 382 62.03 22.79 -5.45
CA LEU A 382 62.95 23.04 -6.55
C LEU A 382 63.05 24.53 -6.90
N PHE A 383 61.93 25.25 -6.95
CA PHE A 383 61.94 26.68 -7.22
C PHE A 383 62.50 27.50 -6.06
N GLU A 384 62.31 27.08 -4.81
CA GLU A 384 62.99 27.69 -3.67
C GLU A 384 64.50 27.41 -3.72
N TRP A 385 64.90 26.20 -4.11
CA TRP A 385 66.30 25.81 -4.27
C TRP A 385 67.00 26.57 -5.41
N LEU A 386 66.31 26.78 -6.53
CA LEU A 386 66.85 27.50 -7.70
C LEU A 386 66.74 29.03 -7.57
N SER A 387 65.90 29.54 -6.66
CA SER A 387 65.72 30.98 -6.47
C SER A 387 66.98 31.61 -5.87
N PRO A 388 67.49 32.73 -6.42
CA PRO A 388 68.61 33.47 -5.85
C PRO A 388 68.37 33.93 -4.40
N SER A 389 67.10 34.14 -4.02
CA SER A 389 66.69 34.51 -2.66
C SER A 389 66.49 33.32 -1.71
N GLY A 390 66.41 32.10 -2.24
CA GLY A 390 66.33 30.84 -1.48
C GLY A 390 67.68 30.09 -1.38
N PHE A 391 68.67 30.52 -2.17
CA PHE A 391 70.04 29.99 -2.25
C PHE A 391 70.91 30.23 -0.98
N ASP A 392 70.30 30.36 0.19
CA ASP A 392 70.98 30.64 1.46
C ASP A 392 71.22 29.38 2.31
N MET A 393 71.15 28.19 1.69
CA MET A 393 71.52 26.93 2.35
C MET A 393 73.01 26.56 2.20
N LYS A 394 73.81 27.35 1.47
CA LYS A 394 75.25 27.08 1.27
C LYS A 394 76.22 28.25 1.47
N LEU A 395 75.76 29.46 1.80
CA LEU A 395 76.65 30.60 2.11
C LEU A 395 76.53 31.10 3.55
N SER A 396 76.39 30.19 4.51
CA SER A 396 76.60 30.49 5.93
C SER A 396 78.10 30.34 6.29
N LEU A 397 78.92 31.23 5.74
CA LEU A 397 80.25 31.52 6.27
C LEU A 397 80.53 32.99 5.98
N GLN A 398 79.97 33.90 6.80
CA GLN A 398 80.75 35.01 7.40
C GLN A 398 79.97 36.09 8.16
N THR A 399 78.63 36.12 8.22
CA THR A 399 77.95 37.19 8.97
C THR A 399 76.88 36.66 9.91
N ALA A 400 77.22 36.64 11.20
CA ALA A 400 76.33 36.26 12.30
C ALA A 400 75.36 37.39 12.61
N SER A 401 74.04 37.17 12.41
CA SER A 401 72.93 37.74 13.21
C SER A 401 71.52 37.47 12.65
N VAL A 402 71.33 36.61 11.66
CA VAL A 402 69.98 36.24 11.19
C VAL A 402 69.80 34.73 11.27
N VAL A 403 68.74 34.30 11.96
CA VAL A 403 68.33 32.88 12.08
C VAL A 403 68.39 32.22 10.70
N PRO A 404 69.17 31.13 10.49
CA PRO A 404 69.25 30.51 9.18
C PRO A 404 67.86 29.98 8.83
N TYR A 405 67.29 30.50 7.74
CA TYR A 405 66.03 30.04 7.18
C TYR A 405 66.22 28.61 6.67
N ARG A 406 65.75 27.61 7.43
CA ARG A 406 65.90 26.19 7.08
C ARG A 406 64.62 25.67 6.44
N PHE A 407 64.37 26.07 5.19
CA PHE A 407 63.34 25.44 4.39
C PHE A 407 63.81 24.02 4.02
N SER A 408 63.15 23.01 4.56
CA SER A 408 63.45 21.59 4.35
C SER A 408 62.31 20.95 3.56
N LEU A 409 62.61 19.94 2.74
CA LEU A 409 61.60 19.20 1.95
C LEU A 409 60.41 18.76 2.82
N PHE A 410 60.65 18.30 4.06
CA PHE A 410 59.58 17.91 4.99
C PHE A 410 58.75 19.09 5.49
N ARG A 411 59.34 20.29 5.61
CA ARG A 411 58.59 21.52 5.93
C ARG A 411 57.76 21.98 4.74
N THR A 412 58.28 21.84 3.52
CA THR A 412 57.51 22.07 2.28
C THR A 412 56.35 21.08 2.16
N TYR A 413 56.58 19.81 2.51
CA TYR A 413 55.55 18.79 2.53
C TYR A 413 54.45 19.13 3.54
N TRP A 414 54.84 19.56 4.75
CA TRP A 414 53.91 20.05 5.75
C TRP A 414 53.12 21.28 5.28
N LEU A 415 53.77 22.23 4.59
CA LEU A 415 53.11 23.39 3.98
C LEU A 415 52.05 22.98 2.96
N VAL A 416 52.38 22.07 2.03
CA VAL A 416 51.47 21.60 0.99
C VAL A 416 50.23 20.92 1.59
N TRP A 417 50.42 20.08 2.62
CA TRP A 417 49.32 19.45 3.37
C TRP A 417 48.48 20.44 4.17
N ALA A 418 49.11 21.42 4.83
CA ALA A 418 48.41 22.45 5.59
C ALA A 418 47.52 23.33 4.68
N VAL A 419 48.03 23.71 3.51
CA VAL A 419 47.27 24.48 2.51
C VAL A 419 46.13 23.65 1.91
N LEU A 420 46.34 22.35 1.64
CA LEU A 420 45.29 21.47 1.10
C LEU A 420 44.06 21.38 2.02
N PHE A 421 44.30 21.23 3.32
CA PHE A 421 43.22 21.15 4.33
C PHE A 421 42.78 22.50 4.88
N GLN A 422 43.29 23.62 4.34
CA GLN A 422 43.03 24.98 4.84
C GLN A 422 43.26 25.13 6.35
N ALA A 423 44.23 24.38 6.89
CA ALA A 423 44.50 24.38 8.31
C ALA A 423 45.23 25.68 8.71
N ALA A 424 44.74 26.36 9.76
CA ALA A 424 45.34 27.57 10.32
C ALA A 424 46.61 27.27 11.16
N VAL A 425 47.52 26.48 10.60
CA VAL A 425 48.80 26.15 11.24
C VAL A 425 49.82 27.22 10.87
N HIS A 426 50.65 27.61 11.83
CA HIS A 426 51.76 28.53 11.60
C HIS A 426 52.80 27.84 10.71
N VAL A 427 52.82 28.20 9.42
CA VAL A 427 53.73 27.64 8.43
C VAL A 427 54.68 28.73 7.92
N ASP A 428 55.97 28.39 7.82
CA ASP A 428 57.00 29.26 7.26
C ASP A 428 56.75 29.48 5.75
N SER A 429 56.55 30.72 5.30
CA SER A 429 56.33 31.01 3.88
C SER A 429 57.64 30.94 3.07
N PRO A 430 57.60 30.51 1.79
CA PRO A 430 58.78 30.55 0.91
C PRO A 430 59.27 31.98 0.69
N ARG A 431 60.59 32.17 0.55
CA ARG A 431 61.20 33.48 0.27
C ARG A 431 61.27 33.79 -1.22
N GLY A 432 61.38 32.77 -2.08
CA GLY A 432 61.38 32.93 -3.54
C GLY A 432 60.08 33.55 -4.04
N PHE A 433 60.18 34.56 -4.92
CA PHE A 433 58.98 35.14 -5.57
C PHE A 433 58.23 34.06 -6.38
N THR A 434 58.97 33.23 -7.12
CA THR A 434 58.44 32.10 -7.89
C THR A 434 57.81 31.05 -6.99
N ALA A 435 58.44 30.70 -5.87
CA ALA A 435 57.91 29.74 -4.90
C ALA A 435 56.65 30.27 -4.19
N ARG A 436 56.56 31.58 -3.90
CA ARG A 436 55.33 32.24 -3.41
C ARG A 436 54.21 32.18 -4.44
N PHE A 437 54.51 32.51 -5.69
CA PHE A 437 53.53 32.40 -6.78
C PHE A 437 53.02 30.96 -6.93
N MET A 438 53.92 29.97 -6.94
CA MET A 438 53.55 28.55 -6.99
C MET A 438 52.74 28.10 -5.77
N THR A 439 53.06 28.62 -4.58
CA THR A 439 52.26 28.36 -3.37
C THR A 439 50.86 28.96 -3.48
N ASN A 440 50.71 30.15 -4.08
CA ASN A 440 49.40 30.75 -4.34
C ASN A 440 48.59 29.96 -5.38
N VAL A 441 49.25 29.45 -6.43
CA VAL A 441 48.60 28.57 -7.43
C VAL A 441 48.14 27.26 -6.77
N TRP A 442 48.98 26.65 -5.92
CA TRP A 442 48.60 25.48 -5.14
C TRP A 442 47.43 25.79 -4.19
N ALA A 443 47.44 26.95 -3.53
CA ALA A 443 46.34 27.38 -2.66
C ALA A 443 45.03 27.55 -3.45
N MET A 444 45.08 28.12 -4.65
CA MET A 444 43.90 28.22 -5.53
C MET A 444 43.39 26.83 -5.92
N PHE A 445 44.27 25.92 -6.30
CA PHE A 445 43.91 24.53 -6.58
C PHE A 445 43.27 23.84 -5.36
N ALA A 446 43.86 24.02 -4.16
CA ALA A 446 43.33 23.45 -2.92
C ALA A 446 41.93 23.97 -2.58
N VAL A 447 41.67 25.28 -2.74
CA VAL A 447 40.34 25.87 -2.54
C VAL A 447 39.32 25.29 -3.53
N VAL A 448 39.67 25.21 -4.82
CA VAL A 448 38.78 24.65 -5.85
C VAL A 448 38.53 23.16 -5.59
N PHE A 449 39.56 22.40 -5.24
CA PHE A 449 39.44 20.98 -4.90
C PHE A 449 38.51 20.78 -3.70
N LEU A 450 38.68 21.57 -2.64
CA LEU A 450 37.82 21.50 -1.46
C LEU A 450 36.37 21.87 -1.82
N ALA A 451 36.15 22.90 -2.64
CA ALA A 451 34.80 23.30 -3.08
C ALA A 451 34.10 22.22 -3.91
N ILE A 452 34.82 21.52 -4.79
CA ILE A 452 34.26 20.40 -5.57
C ILE A 452 33.97 19.21 -4.65
N TYR A 453 34.88 18.90 -3.72
CA TYR A 453 34.66 17.86 -2.73
C TYR A 453 33.40 18.13 -1.89
N THR A 454 33.25 19.35 -1.37
CA THR A 454 32.08 19.71 -0.56
C THR A 454 30.79 19.71 -1.38
N ALA A 455 30.82 20.15 -2.64
CA ALA A 455 29.66 20.10 -3.54
C ALA A 455 29.22 18.66 -3.86
N ASN A 456 30.16 17.78 -4.20
CA ASN A 456 29.85 16.38 -4.51
C ASN A 456 29.42 15.60 -3.27
N LEU A 457 30.05 15.86 -2.11
CA LEU A 457 29.65 15.29 -0.84
C LEU A 457 28.23 15.75 -0.47
N ALA A 458 27.93 17.04 -0.58
CA ALA A 458 26.59 17.58 -0.31
C ALA A 458 25.54 16.94 -1.24
N ALA A 459 25.82 16.81 -2.54
CA ALA A 459 24.93 16.15 -3.48
C ALA A 459 24.71 14.67 -3.16
N PHE A 460 25.72 13.98 -2.62
CA PHE A 460 25.61 12.58 -2.19
C PHE A 460 24.86 12.43 -0.86
N MET A 461 25.00 13.41 0.04
CA MET A 461 24.30 13.44 1.33
C MET A 461 22.80 13.73 1.19
N ILE A 462 22.32 14.18 0.01
CA ILE A 462 20.90 14.27 -0.28
C ILE A 462 20.32 12.85 -0.21
N THR A 463 19.41 12.64 0.74
CA THR A 463 18.80 11.34 1.02
C THR A 463 18.09 10.82 -0.22
N ARG A 464 18.51 9.64 -0.69
CA ARG A 464 17.78 8.88 -1.69
C ARG A 464 16.85 7.92 -0.98
N GLU A 465 15.58 7.93 -1.39
CA GLU A 465 14.64 6.89 -0.99
C GLU A 465 15.04 5.60 -1.72
N GLU A 466 15.36 4.54 -0.97
CA GLU A 466 15.63 3.22 -1.55
C GLU A 466 14.38 2.35 -1.42
N PHE A 467 13.95 1.75 -2.52
CA PHE A 467 12.86 0.78 -2.52
C PHE A 467 13.13 -0.34 -3.53
N HIS A 468 12.44 -1.47 -3.35
CA HIS A 468 12.54 -2.58 -4.28
C HIS A 468 11.69 -2.32 -5.52
N GLU A 469 12.33 -1.91 -6.60
CA GLU A 469 11.70 -1.76 -7.91
C GLU A 469 11.45 -3.13 -8.54
N PHE A 470 10.18 -3.43 -8.79
CA PHE A 470 9.71 -4.58 -9.58
C PHE A 470 8.96 -4.05 -10.81
N THR A 471 9.20 -4.62 -11.98
CA THR A 471 8.49 -4.21 -13.21
C THR A 471 7.03 -4.64 -13.23
N GLY A 472 6.72 -5.73 -12.52
CA GLY A 472 5.39 -6.33 -12.43
C GLY A 472 5.50 -7.78 -11.93
N LEU A 473 4.42 -8.54 -12.06
CA LEU A 473 4.38 -9.93 -11.59
C LEU A 473 5.32 -10.88 -12.38
N ASP A 474 5.59 -10.55 -13.65
CA ASP A 474 6.47 -11.32 -14.55
C ASP A 474 7.98 -11.14 -14.28
N ASP A 475 8.37 -10.32 -13.29
CA ASP A 475 9.77 -10.09 -12.97
C ASP A 475 10.49 -11.43 -12.67
N LEU A 476 11.69 -11.62 -13.25
CA LEU A 476 12.52 -12.80 -13.04
C LEU A 476 12.80 -13.06 -11.55
N ARG A 477 12.91 -11.99 -10.76
CA ARG A 477 13.20 -12.05 -9.32
C ARG A 477 12.04 -12.64 -8.53
N LEU A 478 10.81 -12.48 -9.02
CA LEU A 478 9.58 -13.00 -8.40
C LEU A 478 9.21 -14.38 -8.95
N THR A 479 9.27 -14.56 -10.27
CA THR A 479 8.97 -15.84 -10.93
C THR A 479 9.99 -16.93 -10.59
N LYS A 480 11.25 -16.55 -10.37
CA LYS A 480 12.34 -17.41 -9.87
C LYS A 480 12.96 -16.82 -8.58
N PRO A 481 12.37 -17.10 -7.40
CA PRO A 481 12.79 -16.53 -6.13
C PRO A 481 14.26 -16.75 -5.77
N TYR A 482 14.85 -17.86 -6.22
CA TYR A 482 16.25 -18.22 -5.96
C TYR A 482 17.27 -17.60 -6.94
N SER A 483 16.83 -16.78 -7.89
CA SER A 483 17.72 -16.14 -8.89
C SER A 483 18.60 -15.04 -8.29
N HIS A 484 18.14 -14.39 -7.22
CA HIS A 484 18.80 -13.29 -6.54
C HIS A 484 19.14 -13.67 -5.09
N LYS A 485 20.28 -13.20 -4.57
CA LYS A 485 20.68 -13.37 -3.16
C LYS A 485 20.95 -12.00 -2.52
N PRO A 486 20.32 -11.67 -1.37
CA PRO A 486 19.31 -12.46 -0.65
C PRO A 486 17.99 -12.60 -1.44
N THR A 487 17.23 -13.65 -1.13
CA THR A 487 15.93 -13.94 -1.76
C THR A 487 14.85 -13.01 -1.20
N TYR A 488 14.02 -12.43 -2.07
CA TYR A 488 12.91 -11.57 -1.64
C TYR A 488 11.78 -12.39 -1.01
N LYS A 489 11.31 -11.99 0.16
CA LYS A 489 10.16 -12.61 0.82
C LYS A 489 8.88 -11.91 0.36
N PHE A 490 7.95 -12.66 -0.22
CA PHE A 490 6.67 -12.12 -0.65
C PHE A 490 5.54 -13.14 -0.44
N GLY A 491 4.35 -12.62 -0.17
CA GLY A 491 3.16 -13.37 0.22
C GLY A 491 1.88 -12.74 -0.32
N THR A 492 0.78 -13.50 -0.28
CA THR A 492 -0.59 -13.04 -0.52
C THR A 492 -1.53 -13.60 0.55
N ILE A 493 -2.84 -13.40 0.37
CA ILE A 493 -3.92 -13.98 1.18
C ILE A 493 -4.40 -15.27 0.53
N PRO A 494 -4.45 -16.40 1.26
CA PRO A 494 -4.89 -17.69 0.72
C PRO A 494 -6.37 -17.65 0.32
N TYR A 495 -6.76 -18.46 -0.67
CA TYR A 495 -8.14 -18.57 -1.17
C TYR A 495 -8.75 -17.28 -1.74
N SER A 496 -7.90 -16.30 -2.06
CA SER A 496 -8.29 -15.06 -2.74
C SER A 496 -8.24 -15.23 -4.27
N HIS A 497 -8.71 -14.21 -4.99
CA HIS A 497 -8.55 -14.18 -6.45
C HIS A 497 -7.06 -14.17 -6.84
N THR A 498 -6.22 -13.40 -6.13
CA THR A 498 -4.79 -13.30 -6.45
C THR A 498 -4.08 -14.64 -6.24
N ASP A 499 -4.37 -15.35 -5.15
CA ASP A 499 -3.82 -16.66 -4.86
C ASP A 499 -4.18 -17.71 -5.94
N SER A 500 -5.46 -17.79 -6.32
CA SER A 500 -5.92 -18.72 -7.37
C SER A 500 -5.35 -18.40 -8.76
N THR A 501 -5.20 -17.11 -9.10
CA THR A 501 -4.58 -16.67 -10.35
C THR A 501 -3.08 -17.00 -10.37
N ILE A 502 -2.33 -16.71 -9.30
CA ILE A 502 -0.90 -17.04 -9.20
C ILE A 502 -0.69 -18.56 -9.22
N MET A 503 -1.55 -19.34 -8.55
CA MET A 503 -1.51 -20.80 -8.60
C MET A 503 -1.67 -21.36 -10.02
N LYS A 504 -2.54 -20.74 -10.83
CA LYS A 504 -2.83 -21.17 -12.21
C LYS A 504 -1.69 -20.85 -13.18
N TYR A 505 -1.18 -19.62 -13.15
CA TYR A 505 -0.21 -19.12 -14.12
C TYR A 505 1.26 -19.22 -13.65
N PHE A 506 1.54 -19.05 -12.36
CA PHE A 506 2.90 -18.98 -11.80
C PHE A 506 3.12 -20.02 -10.68
N LYS A 507 3.11 -21.31 -11.02
CA LYS A 507 3.21 -22.42 -10.06
C LYS A 507 4.46 -22.37 -9.16
N SER A 508 5.63 -22.03 -9.71
CA SER A 508 6.88 -21.93 -8.93
C SER A 508 6.82 -20.80 -7.91
N MET A 509 6.26 -19.66 -8.33
CA MET A 509 6.06 -18.50 -7.47
C MET A 509 5.07 -18.82 -6.36
N HIS A 510 3.93 -19.44 -6.68
CA HIS A 510 2.92 -19.86 -5.72
C HIS A 510 3.49 -20.82 -4.66
N TYR A 511 4.29 -21.81 -5.07
CA TYR A 511 4.93 -22.74 -4.14
C TYR A 511 5.82 -22.01 -3.12
N TYR A 512 6.65 -21.07 -3.58
CA TYR A 512 7.49 -20.26 -2.68
C TYR A 512 6.66 -19.34 -1.77
N MET A 513 5.68 -18.66 -2.35
CA MET A 513 4.81 -17.69 -1.68
C MET A 513 3.98 -18.34 -0.56
N SER A 514 3.58 -19.61 -0.72
CA SER A 514 2.76 -20.34 0.25
C SER A 514 3.32 -20.34 1.69
N SER A 515 4.65 -20.28 1.84
CA SER A 515 5.34 -20.24 3.14
C SER A 515 5.28 -18.87 3.82
N PHE A 516 4.95 -17.82 3.08
CA PHE A 516 4.95 -16.41 3.51
C PHE A 516 3.57 -15.76 3.43
N ASN A 517 2.53 -16.53 3.10
CA ASN A 517 1.15 -16.06 3.03
C ASN A 517 0.64 -15.56 4.38
N LYS A 518 -0.24 -14.56 4.33
CA LYS A 518 -0.82 -13.88 5.48
C LYS A 518 -2.32 -14.08 5.54
N SER A 519 -2.90 -13.95 6.73
CA SER A 519 -4.32 -14.24 6.95
C SER A 519 -5.23 -13.08 6.51
N SER A 520 -4.77 -11.84 6.69
CA SER A 520 -5.51 -10.62 6.40
C SER A 520 -4.62 -9.58 5.69
N VAL A 521 -5.26 -8.67 4.94
CA VAL A 521 -4.57 -7.57 4.24
C VAL A 521 -3.80 -6.70 5.24
N ALA A 522 -4.42 -6.39 6.40
CA ALA A 522 -3.80 -5.56 7.43
C ALA A 522 -2.51 -6.19 7.99
N GLU A 523 -2.52 -7.52 8.20
CA GLU A 523 -1.33 -8.27 8.64
C GLU A 523 -0.25 -8.27 7.54
N GLY A 524 -0.65 -8.40 6.28
CA GLY A 524 0.23 -8.28 5.11
C GLY A 524 0.99 -6.96 5.07
N ILE A 525 0.27 -5.85 5.17
CA ILE A 525 0.86 -4.50 5.19
C ILE A 525 1.78 -4.31 6.41
N GLN A 526 1.33 -4.69 7.60
CA GLN A 526 2.15 -4.58 8.81
C GLN A 526 3.44 -5.40 8.70
N SER A 527 3.39 -6.56 8.05
CA SER A 527 4.56 -7.40 7.80
C SER A 527 5.54 -6.78 6.81
N VAL A 528 5.07 -5.98 5.84
CA VAL A 528 5.93 -5.22 4.92
C VAL A 528 6.60 -4.04 5.65
N LEU A 529 5.83 -3.29 6.43
CA LEU A 529 6.34 -2.16 7.23
C LEU A 529 7.38 -2.58 8.28
N SER A 530 7.20 -3.74 8.90
CA SER A 530 8.14 -4.30 9.88
C SER A 530 9.36 -5.00 9.26
N GLY A 531 9.42 -5.14 7.93
CA GLY A 531 10.51 -5.85 7.23
C GLY A 531 10.44 -7.38 7.31
N GLY A 532 9.30 -7.94 7.74
CA GLY A 532 9.06 -9.39 7.69
C GLY A 532 8.84 -9.91 6.27
N LEU A 533 8.23 -9.08 5.42
CA LEU A 533 8.07 -9.27 3.97
C LEU A 533 8.76 -8.13 3.23
N ASP A 534 9.38 -8.43 2.09
CA ASP A 534 9.98 -7.41 1.21
C ASP A 534 8.94 -6.85 0.23
N ALA A 535 7.95 -7.66 -0.13
CA ALA A 535 6.83 -7.27 -1.00
C ALA A 535 5.55 -8.02 -0.61
N PHE A 536 4.40 -7.38 -0.81
CA PHE A 536 3.09 -8.02 -0.62
C PHE A 536 2.26 -7.86 -1.89
N ILE A 537 1.64 -8.96 -2.32
CA ILE A 537 0.95 -9.02 -3.62
C ILE A 537 -0.54 -9.20 -3.34
N TYR A 538 -1.35 -8.25 -3.78
CA TYR A 538 -2.79 -8.28 -3.57
C TYR A 538 -3.51 -7.41 -4.61
N ASP A 539 -4.80 -7.20 -4.39
CA ASP A 539 -5.67 -6.35 -5.19
C ASP A 539 -5.17 -4.89 -5.23
N GLY A 540 -5.01 -4.35 -6.44
CA GLY A 540 -4.37 -3.08 -6.70
C GLY A 540 -5.11 -1.88 -6.13
N THR A 541 -6.44 -1.82 -6.26
CA THR A 541 -7.23 -0.70 -5.72
C THR A 541 -7.24 -0.69 -4.20
N VAL A 542 -7.28 -1.87 -3.57
CA VAL A 542 -7.17 -2.02 -2.10
C VAL A 542 -5.79 -1.57 -1.63
N LEU A 543 -4.73 -2.00 -2.31
CA LEU A 543 -3.35 -1.59 -1.97
C LEU A 543 -3.13 -0.08 -2.18
N ASP A 544 -3.62 0.50 -3.28
CA ASP A 544 -3.52 1.92 -3.54
C ASP A 544 -4.27 2.75 -2.49
N TYR A 545 -5.43 2.28 -2.03
CA TYR A 545 -6.16 2.88 -0.91
C TYR A 545 -5.32 2.87 0.37
N LEU A 546 -4.74 1.71 0.72
CA LEU A 546 -3.92 1.56 1.93
C LEU A 546 -2.65 2.40 1.87
N VAL A 547 -2.01 2.51 0.70
CA VAL A 547 -0.88 3.41 0.46
C VAL A 547 -1.31 4.88 0.62
N ALA A 548 -2.48 5.26 0.10
CA ALA A 548 -2.98 6.62 0.21
C ALA A 548 -3.33 7.02 1.66
N GLN A 549 -3.75 6.05 2.48
CA GLN A 549 -4.14 6.27 3.87
C GLN A 549 -2.96 6.22 4.86
N ASP A 550 -1.81 5.71 4.44
CA ASP A 550 -0.61 5.64 5.28
C ASP A 550 -0.16 7.04 5.74
N GLU A 551 -0.05 7.26 7.05
CA GLU A 551 0.31 8.55 7.65
C GLU A 551 1.77 8.93 7.36
N ASP A 552 2.66 7.94 7.36
CA ASP A 552 4.09 8.13 7.16
C ASP A 552 4.49 8.18 5.67
N CYS A 553 3.59 7.83 4.76
CA CYS A 553 3.89 7.66 3.33
C CYS A 553 5.08 6.73 3.04
N ARG A 554 5.26 5.69 3.84
CA ARG A 554 6.35 4.71 3.70
C ARG A 554 6.01 3.58 2.75
N LEU A 555 4.76 3.42 2.36
CA LEU A 555 4.35 2.40 1.39
C LEU A 555 4.30 2.97 -0.02
N LEU A 556 4.59 2.13 -1.01
CA LEU A 556 4.29 2.43 -2.41
C LEU A 556 3.88 1.18 -3.17
N THR A 557 3.00 1.35 -4.15
CA THR A 557 2.71 0.33 -5.16
C THR A 557 3.73 0.42 -6.30
N VAL A 558 4.23 -0.73 -6.76
CA VAL A 558 5.27 -0.84 -7.81
C VAL A 558 4.83 -1.75 -8.95
N GLY A 559 5.37 -1.46 -10.14
CA GLY A 559 5.14 -2.25 -11.35
C GLY A 559 3.80 -1.99 -12.03
N SER A 560 3.60 -2.61 -13.19
CA SER A 560 2.31 -2.60 -13.89
C SER A 560 1.35 -3.59 -13.26
N TRP A 561 0.06 -3.22 -13.16
CA TRP A 561 -0.97 -4.15 -12.70
C TRP A 561 -1.07 -5.36 -13.65
N TYR A 562 -1.08 -6.55 -13.06
CA TYR A 562 -1.24 -7.81 -13.79
C TYR A 562 -2.71 -8.25 -13.78
N ALA A 563 -3.17 -8.92 -14.85
CA ALA A 563 -4.53 -9.41 -14.98
C ALA A 563 -5.60 -8.34 -14.67
N MET A 564 -5.53 -7.20 -15.37
CA MET A 564 -6.52 -6.13 -15.25
C MET A 564 -7.93 -6.68 -15.54
N THR A 565 -8.83 -6.48 -14.59
CA THR A 565 -10.23 -6.89 -14.59
C THR A 565 -11.06 -5.76 -13.94
N GLY A 566 -12.27 -6.06 -13.48
CA GLY A 566 -13.02 -5.15 -12.64
C GLY A 566 -13.87 -5.87 -11.61
N TYR A 567 -14.39 -5.09 -10.67
CA TYR A 567 -15.41 -5.54 -9.74
C TYR A 567 -16.77 -5.47 -10.40
N GLY A 568 -17.49 -6.58 -10.35
CA GLY A 568 -18.84 -6.71 -10.88
C GLY A 568 -19.82 -7.06 -9.78
N LEU A 569 -21.07 -6.63 -9.96
CA LEU A 569 -22.22 -7.16 -9.23
C LEU A 569 -22.44 -8.59 -9.71
N ALA A 570 -22.56 -9.54 -8.80
CA ALA A 570 -22.86 -10.92 -9.17
C ALA A 570 -24.31 -11.26 -8.85
N PHE A 571 -25.00 -11.88 -9.80
CA PHE A 571 -26.37 -12.34 -9.66
C PHE A 571 -26.43 -13.85 -9.85
N SER A 572 -27.51 -14.46 -9.34
CA SER A 572 -27.80 -15.86 -9.65
C SER A 572 -27.94 -16.07 -11.17
N ARG A 573 -27.60 -17.26 -11.65
CA ARG A 573 -27.61 -17.59 -13.08
C ARG A 573 -29.00 -17.40 -13.69
N ASN A 574 -29.06 -16.73 -14.85
CA ASN A 574 -30.27 -16.31 -15.56
C ASN A 574 -31.14 -15.33 -14.76
N SER A 575 -30.53 -14.44 -13.99
CA SER A 575 -31.26 -13.42 -13.23
C SER A 575 -31.84 -12.35 -14.15
N LYS A 576 -33.11 -12.01 -13.93
CA LYS A 576 -33.81 -10.93 -14.66
C LYS A 576 -33.31 -9.52 -14.32
N TYR A 577 -32.59 -9.37 -13.20
CA TYR A 577 -32.16 -8.06 -12.70
C TYR A 577 -30.89 -7.53 -13.39
N VAL A 578 -30.08 -8.41 -13.99
CA VAL A 578 -28.76 -8.06 -14.57
C VAL A 578 -28.86 -6.88 -15.55
N ASN A 579 -29.79 -6.96 -16.52
CA ASN A 579 -29.97 -5.91 -17.53
C ASN A 579 -30.44 -4.57 -16.94
N MET A 580 -31.28 -4.62 -15.91
CA MET A 580 -31.78 -3.44 -15.21
C MET A 580 -30.66 -2.72 -14.46
N PHE A 581 -29.83 -3.46 -13.73
CA PHE A 581 -28.68 -2.90 -13.02
C PHE A 581 -27.58 -2.43 -13.98
N ASN A 582 -27.29 -3.18 -15.04
CA ASN A 582 -26.31 -2.77 -16.06
C ASN A 582 -26.67 -1.42 -16.69
N LYS A 583 -27.95 -1.23 -17.06
CA LYS A 583 -28.40 0.04 -17.63
C LYS A 583 -28.15 1.22 -16.67
N ARG A 584 -28.51 1.07 -15.40
CA ARG A 584 -28.29 2.12 -14.38
C ARG A 584 -26.82 2.35 -14.07
N LEU A 585 -26.03 1.29 -14.02
CA LEU A 585 -24.59 1.40 -13.78
C LEU A 585 -23.89 2.20 -14.88
N LEU A 586 -24.27 1.99 -16.14
CA LEU A 586 -23.77 2.76 -17.28
C LEU A 586 -24.19 4.24 -17.18
N GLU A 587 -25.43 4.52 -16.75
CA GLU A 587 -25.89 5.89 -16.45
C GLU A 587 -25.03 6.54 -15.35
N PHE A 588 -24.71 5.83 -14.25
CA PHE A 588 -23.85 6.34 -13.17
C PHE A 588 -22.42 6.62 -13.60
N ARG A 589 -21.88 5.76 -14.49
CA ARG A 589 -20.57 5.99 -15.11
C ARG A 589 -20.59 7.24 -15.98
N ALA A 590 -21.62 7.40 -16.83
CA ALA A 590 -21.75 8.54 -17.73
C ALA A 590 -21.95 9.87 -16.97
N ASN A 591 -22.72 9.87 -15.88
CA ASN A 591 -22.95 11.04 -15.04
C ASN A 591 -21.74 11.42 -14.17
N GLY A 592 -20.71 10.55 -14.08
CA GLY A 592 -19.53 10.76 -13.24
C GLY A 592 -19.77 10.49 -11.74
N ASP A 593 -20.85 9.81 -11.40
CA ASP A 593 -21.21 9.52 -10.01
C ASP A 593 -20.26 8.49 -9.38
N LEU A 594 -19.87 7.46 -10.13
CA LEU A 594 -18.88 6.48 -9.70
C LEU A 594 -17.52 7.15 -9.39
N GLU A 595 -17.13 8.15 -10.19
CA GLU A 595 -15.90 8.91 -9.97
C GLU A 595 -16.00 9.79 -8.71
N ARG A 596 -17.18 10.36 -8.43
CA ARG A 596 -17.42 11.12 -7.19
C ARG A 596 -17.31 10.23 -5.96
N LEU A 597 -17.94 9.05 -5.99
CA LEU A 597 -17.84 8.05 -4.91
C LEU A 597 -16.40 7.57 -4.73
N ARG A 598 -15.69 7.30 -5.84
CA ARG A 598 -14.28 6.90 -5.83
C ARG A 598 -13.42 7.94 -5.14
N ARG A 599 -13.57 9.22 -5.50
CA ARG A 599 -12.81 10.30 -4.84
C ARG A 599 -13.15 10.42 -3.37
N TYR A 600 -14.40 10.26 -2.98
CA TYR A 600 -14.80 10.37 -1.58
C TYR A 600 -14.18 9.26 -0.72
N TRP A 601 -14.26 8.00 -1.16
CA TRP A 601 -13.82 6.84 -0.37
C TRP A 601 -12.33 6.49 -0.51
N MET A 602 -11.71 6.78 -1.66
CA MET A 602 -10.35 6.31 -1.97
C MET A 602 -9.29 7.41 -1.96
N THR A 603 -9.65 8.67 -1.70
CA THR A 603 -8.64 9.72 -1.55
C THR A 603 -8.09 9.73 -0.13
N GLY A 604 -6.77 9.64 -0.04
CA GLY A 604 -6.03 9.74 1.21
C GLY A 604 -5.12 10.97 1.28
N THR A 605 -4.42 11.09 2.40
CA THR A 605 -3.44 12.16 2.70
C THR A 605 -2.17 11.96 1.88
N CYS A 606 -1.77 10.70 1.65
CA CYS A 606 -0.56 10.38 0.91
C CYS A 606 -0.79 10.38 -0.60
N ARG A 607 0.05 11.12 -1.34
CA ARG A 607 0.07 11.13 -2.81
C ARG A 607 1.48 10.86 -3.33
N PRO A 608 1.85 9.59 -3.59
CA PRO A 608 3.24 9.21 -3.87
C PRO A 608 3.82 9.88 -5.14
N GLY A 609 2.99 10.32 -6.09
CA GLY A 609 3.44 11.01 -7.32
C GLY A 609 3.43 12.55 -7.28
N LYS A 610 3.00 13.17 -6.17
CA LYS A 610 2.89 14.65 -6.04
C LYS A 610 3.63 15.22 -4.83
N GLN A 611 4.47 14.42 -4.17
CA GLN A 611 5.26 14.95 -3.06
C GLN A 611 6.31 15.92 -3.61
N GLU A 612 6.05 17.21 -3.44
CA GLU A 612 7.10 18.22 -3.34
C GLU A 612 8.10 17.71 -2.30
N HIS A 613 9.38 17.70 -2.68
CA HIS A 613 10.52 17.31 -1.86
C HIS A 613 10.29 17.68 -0.38
N LYS A 614 9.90 16.70 0.45
CA LYS A 614 9.93 16.89 1.89
C LYS A 614 11.37 17.27 2.25
N SER A 615 11.49 18.35 3.02
CA SER A 615 12.74 18.83 3.59
C SER A 615 13.53 17.64 4.15
N SER A 616 14.76 17.48 3.66
CA SER A 616 15.69 16.43 4.09
C SER A 616 15.78 16.40 5.62
N ASP A 617 15.54 15.22 6.20
CA ASP A 617 15.70 14.99 7.63
C ASP A 617 17.12 15.41 8.09
N PRO A 618 17.27 15.93 9.32
CA PRO A 618 18.58 16.27 9.85
C PRO A 618 19.46 15.02 9.89
N LEU A 619 20.73 15.19 9.55
CA LEU A 619 21.66 14.07 9.49
C LEU A 619 21.80 13.37 10.85
N ALA A 620 21.63 12.04 10.85
CA ALA A 620 21.71 11.21 12.04
C ALA A 620 23.17 11.01 12.51
N LEU A 621 23.36 10.74 13.81
CA LEU A 621 24.67 10.45 14.39
C LEU A 621 25.38 9.26 13.71
N GLU A 622 24.61 8.30 13.20
CA GLU A 622 25.11 7.14 12.45
C GLU A 622 25.84 7.55 11.16
N GLN A 623 25.39 8.64 10.51
CA GLN A 623 26.00 9.14 9.28
C GLN A 623 27.36 9.82 9.55
N PHE A 624 27.61 10.28 10.78
CA PHE A 624 28.90 10.80 11.24
C PHE A 624 29.82 9.74 11.85
N LEU A 625 29.38 8.49 11.97
CA LEU A 625 30.15 7.41 12.58
C LEU A 625 31.52 7.20 11.89
N SER A 626 31.55 7.36 10.57
CA SER A 626 32.77 7.25 9.75
C SER A 626 33.85 8.27 10.14
N ALA A 627 33.45 9.52 10.41
CA ALA A 627 34.37 10.58 10.84
C ALA A 627 34.96 10.28 12.24
N PHE A 628 34.15 9.76 13.16
CA PHE A 628 34.62 9.33 14.48
C PHE A 628 35.59 8.14 14.40
N LEU A 629 35.32 7.16 13.54
CA LEU A 629 36.22 6.03 13.32
C LEU A 629 37.58 6.49 12.74
N LEU A 630 37.58 7.44 11.81
CA LEU A 630 38.81 7.99 11.24
C LEU A 630 39.63 8.78 12.28
N LEU A 631 38.97 9.54 13.15
CA LEU A 631 39.62 10.24 14.26
C LEU A 631 40.27 9.26 15.25
N MET A 632 39.57 8.17 15.60
CA MET A 632 40.11 7.11 16.45
C MET A 632 41.33 6.44 15.81
N ALA A 633 41.27 6.13 14.50
CA ALA A 633 42.41 5.60 13.76
C ALA A 633 43.61 6.59 13.76
N GLY A 634 43.34 7.89 13.63
CA GLY A 634 44.36 8.95 13.72
C GLY A 634 45.05 9.01 15.09
N ILE A 635 44.30 8.90 16.18
CA ILE A 635 44.86 8.86 17.55
C ILE A 635 45.74 7.62 17.75
N LEU A 636 45.29 6.45 17.27
CA LEU A 636 46.07 5.22 17.32
C LEU A 636 47.37 5.32 16.50
N LEU A 637 47.30 5.89 15.30
CA LEU A 637 48.48 6.14 14.48
C LEU A 637 49.45 7.13 15.15
N ALA A 638 48.94 8.19 15.77
CA ALA A 638 49.77 9.15 16.51
C ALA A 638 50.47 8.50 17.71
N ALA A 639 49.77 7.63 18.45
CA ALA A 639 50.36 6.86 19.55
C ALA A 639 51.45 5.89 19.04
N LEU A 640 51.21 5.23 17.90
CA LEU A 640 52.21 4.38 17.24
C LEU A 640 53.44 5.19 16.79
N LEU A 641 53.24 6.35 16.18
CA LEU A 641 54.33 7.24 15.75
C LEU A 641 55.12 7.76 16.95
N LEU A 642 54.47 8.11 18.05
CA LEU A 642 55.14 8.48 19.30
C LEU A 642 55.98 7.32 19.86
N LEU A 643 55.45 6.10 19.81
CA LEU A 643 56.21 4.90 20.21
C LEU A 643 57.42 4.68 19.30
N LEU A 644 57.24 4.78 17.98
CA LEU A 644 58.32 4.66 16.99
C LEU A 644 59.37 5.75 17.17
N GLU A 645 58.96 6.99 17.46
CA GLU A 645 59.86 8.09 17.80
C GLU A 645 60.68 7.75 19.04
N HIS A 646 60.02 7.26 20.09
CA HIS A 646 60.69 6.87 21.32
C HIS A 646 61.69 5.72 21.10
N VAL A 647 61.32 4.72 20.30
CA VAL A 647 62.20 3.61 19.90
C VAL A 647 63.36 4.11 19.03
N TYR A 648 63.09 5.02 18.09
CA TYR A 648 64.09 5.62 17.22
C TYR A 648 65.14 6.40 18.03
N PHE A 649 64.71 7.29 18.93
CA PHE A 649 65.63 8.06 19.78
C PHE A 649 66.38 7.19 20.79
N LYS A 650 65.73 6.17 21.36
CA LYS A 650 66.33 5.34 22.40
C LYS A 650 67.31 4.30 21.87
N TYR A 651 67.00 3.65 20.75
CA TYR A 651 67.76 2.51 20.21
C TYR A 651 68.49 2.82 18.90
N PHE A 652 67.82 3.41 17.91
CA PHE A 652 68.39 3.62 16.58
C PHE A 652 69.37 4.81 16.53
N ARG A 653 69.02 5.96 17.11
CA ARG A 653 69.88 7.16 17.11
C ARG A 653 71.24 6.90 17.76
N LYS A 654 71.27 6.12 18.85
CA LYS A 654 72.53 5.74 19.51
C LYS A 654 73.42 4.83 18.65
N ARG A 655 72.83 3.99 17.79
CA ARG A 655 73.56 3.11 16.86
C ARG A 655 73.98 3.84 15.58
N LEU A 656 73.09 4.65 15.00
CA LEU A 656 73.36 5.48 13.82
C LEU A 656 74.42 6.56 14.10
N ALA A 657 74.41 7.20 15.28
CA ALA A 657 75.44 8.16 15.68
C ALA A 657 76.85 7.52 15.79
N LYS A 658 76.94 6.20 15.93
CA LYS A 658 78.22 5.45 15.90
C LYS A 658 78.63 5.03 14.48
N SER A 659 77.72 5.08 13.51
CA SER A 659 77.88 4.54 12.14
C SER A 659 77.74 5.63 11.07
N ASP A 660 78.17 6.87 11.36
CA ASP A 660 78.16 7.95 10.38
C ASP A 660 79.54 8.13 9.75
N ARG A 661 79.83 7.30 8.73
CA ARG A 661 80.95 7.49 7.80
C ARG A 661 80.39 7.86 6.42
N GLY A 662 80.23 9.16 6.19
CA GLY A 662 80.44 9.84 4.89
C GLY A 662 79.81 9.24 3.62
N GLY A 663 78.53 8.86 3.63
CA GLY A 663 77.79 8.48 2.42
C GLY A 663 76.74 9.52 2.00
N CYS A 664 76.29 9.48 0.74
CA CYS A 664 75.29 10.38 0.14
C CYS A 664 73.98 10.49 0.96
N CYS A 665 73.64 9.47 1.76
CA CYS A 665 72.48 9.46 2.65
C CYS A 665 72.65 10.29 3.95
N ALA A 666 73.85 10.78 4.26
CA ALA A 666 74.10 11.64 5.43
C ALA A 666 73.39 13.01 5.31
N LEU A 667 73.08 13.47 4.09
CA LEU A 667 72.32 14.71 3.86
C LEU A 667 70.90 14.66 4.42
N ILE A 668 70.25 13.50 4.38
CA ILE A 668 68.89 13.32 4.92
C ILE A 668 68.94 13.31 6.45
N SER A 669 69.98 12.70 7.05
CA SER A 669 70.16 12.59 8.50
C SER A 669 70.56 13.91 9.19
N LEU A 670 71.46 14.69 8.60
CA LEU A 670 71.98 15.94 9.19
C LEU A 670 70.95 17.08 9.19
N SER A 671 69.96 17.05 8.30
CA SER A 671 68.91 18.08 8.23
C SER A 671 67.81 17.90 9.29
N MET A 672 67.57 16.66 9.77
CA MET A 672 66.42 16.35 10.64
C MET A 672 66.76 16.18 12.12
N GLY A 673 68.04 16.26 12.53
CA GLY A 673 68.47 15.73 13.84
C GLY A 673 69.32 16.60 14.76
N LYS A 674 69.62 17.87 14.43
CA LYS A 674 70.29 18.77 15.40
C LYS A 674 69.25 19.58 16.18
N SER A 675 68.68 18.99 17.22
CA SER A 675 68.17 19.78 18.34
C SER A 675 69.38 20.43 19.00
N LEU A 676 69.51 21.76 18.92
CA LEU A 676 70.57 22.50 19.61
C LEU A 676 70.39 22.30 21.11
N THR A 677 71.05 21.29 21.68
CA THR A 677 71.21 21.21 23.13
C THR A 677 71.96 22.47 23.54
N PHE A 678 71.45 23.21 24.53
CA PHE A 678 72.03 24.47 25.03
C PHE A 678 73.56 24.38 25.20
N ARG A 679 74.06 23.23 25.68
CA ARG A 679 75.50 22.96 25.85
C ARG A 679 76.28 23.00 24.53
N GLY A 680 75.72 22.46 23.44
CA GLY A 680 76.34 22.48 22.11
C GLY A 680 76.39 23.88 21.50
N ALA A 681 75.31 24.66 21.65
CA ALA A 681 75.27 26.06 21.19
C ALA A 681 76.26 26.94 21.98
N VAL A 682 76.41 26.68 23.29
CA VAL A 682 77.38 27.39 24.14
C VAL A 682 78.82 27.10 23.73
N TYR A 683 79.17 25.85 23.43
CA TYR A 683 80.52 25.48 22.96
C TYR A 683 80.86 26.08 21.59
N GLU A 684 79.91 26.09 20.67
CA GLU A 684 80.08 26.68 19.34
C GLU A 684 80.22 28.21 19.43
N ALA A 685 79.43 28.87 20.29
CA ALA A 685 79.57 30.30 20.56
C ALA A 685 80.89 30.67 21.26
N THR A 686 81.42 29.81 22.14
CA THR A 686 82.71 30.07 22.80
C THR A 686 83.90 29.95 21.86
N GLU A 687 83.87 29.03 20.89
CA GLU A 687 84.90 28.90 19.85
C GLU A 687 84.92 30.12 18.91
N ILE A 688 83.74 30.66 18.54
CA ILE A 688 83.63 31.85 17.69
C ILE A 688 84.18 33.11 18.39
N ILE A 689 83.93 33.27 19.69
CA ILE A 689 84.47 34.39 20.49
C ILE A 689 86.00 34.28 20.63
N LYS A 690 86.55 33.06 20.67
CA LYS A 690 87.98 32.81 20.84
C LYS A 690 88.80 33.14 19.58
N HIS A 691 88.18 33.09 18.41
CA HIS A 691 88.82 33.28 17.11
C HIS A 691 88.47 34.61 16.41
N HIS A 692 87.63 35.47 17.00
CA HIS A 692 87.38 36.81 16.45
C HIS A 692 88.59 37.73 16.68
N ARG A 693 89.36 37.99 15.62
CA ARG A 693 90.34 39.10 15.58
C ARG A 693 89.61 40.34 15.05
N CYS A 694 89.57 41.41 15.85
CA CYS A 694 89.13 42.73 15.42
C CYS A 694 90.06 43.24 14.30
N SER A 695 89.50 43.76 13.21
CA SER A 695 90.30 44.32 12.10
C SER A 695 90.85 45.71 12.39
N ASP A 696 90.27 46.44 13.35
CA ASP A 696 90.63 47.83 13.66
C ASP A 696 91.22 47.96 15.08
N PRO A 697 92.25 48.83 15.28
CA PRO A 697 92.88 49.06 16.59
C PRO A 697 91.91 49.67 17.63
N ILE A 698 90.84 50.31 17.19
CA ILE A 698 89.78 50.84 18.06
C ILE A 698 88.91 49.70 18.61
N CYS A 699 88.66 48.65 17.83
CA CYS A 699 87.88 47.48 18.27
C CYS A 699 88.67 46.66 19.31
N ASP A 700 89.99 46.51 19.13
CA ASP A 700 90.85 45.82 20.11
C ASP A 700 90.96 46.58 21.45
N THR A 701 91.02 47.92 21.43
CA THR A 701 91.06 48.72 22.66
C THR A 701 89.74 48.69 23.42
N HIS A 702 88.60 48.71 22.71
CA HIS A 702 87.28 48.53 23.32
C HIS A 702 87.08 47.11 23.87
N LEU A 703 87.49 46.08 23.12
CA LEU A 703 87.42 44.69 23.57
C LEU A 703 88.28 44.46 24.82
N TRP A 704 89.49 45.03 24.84
CA TRP A 704 90.35 44.97 26.02
C TRP A 704 89.74 45.70 27.21
N LYS A 705 89.16 46.90 27.00
CA LYS A 705 88.48 47.67 28.05
C LYS A 705 87.29 46.92 28.64
N VAL A 706 86.42 46.35 27.80
CA VAL A 706 85.27 45.56 28.26
C VAL A 706 85.72 44.29 28.98
N LYS A 707 86.77 43.62 28.49
CA LYS A 707 87.35 42.45 29.14
C LYS A 707 87.94 42.80 30.51
N HIS A 708 88.63 43.94 30.61
CA HIS A 708 89.16 44.46 31.86
C HIS A 708 88.05 44.83 32.85
N GLU A 709 86.99 45.50 32.39
CA GLU A 709 85.81 45.82 33.21
C GLU A 709 85.09 44.55 33.71
N LEU A 710 84.96 43.52 32.87
CA LEU A 710 84.40 42.22 33.23
C LEU A 710 85.26 41.50 34.29
N ASP A 711 86.58 41.50 34.12
CA ASP A 711 87.49 40.86 35.08
C ASP A 711 87.55 41.62 36.42
N MET A 712 87.46 42.95 36.39
CA MET A 712 87.31 43.79 37.59
C MET A 712 85.97 43.55 38.28
N ALA A 713 84.87 43.41 37.52
CA ALA A 713 83.56 43.06 38.07
C ALA A 713 83.58 41.65 38.70
N ARG A 714 84.22 40.66 38.07
CA ARG A 714 84.40 39.31 38.63
C ARG A 714 85.24 39.31 39.90
N LEU A 715 86.30 40.11 39.95
CA LEU A 715 87.11 40.28 41.16
C LEU A 715 86.29 40.92 42.29
N ARG A 716 85.49 41.95 41.99
CA ARG A 716 84.56 42.56 42.95
C ARG A 716 83.50 41.59 43.42
N ILE A 717 82.91 40.78 42.53
CA ILE A 717 81.95 39.74 42.92
C ILE A 717 82.61 38.72 43.83
N ARG A 718 83.83 38.25 43.54
CA ARG A 718 84.56 37.34 44.44
C ARG A 718 84.92 37.98 45.77
N GLN A 719 85.27 39.28 45.78
CA GLN A 719 85.50 40.01 47.02
C GLN A 719 84.21 40.13 47.83
N LEU A 720 83.08 40.43 47.16
CA LEU A 720 81.76 40.50 47.77
C LEU A 720 81.31 39.14 48.32
N GLU A 721 81.48 38.06 47.56
CA GLU A 721 81.24 36.68 48.01
C GLU A 721 82.10 36.36 49.23
N LYS A 722 83.38 36.70 49.21
CA LYS A 722 84.29 36.48 50.35
C LYS A 722 83.91 37.33 51.57
N THR A 723 83.42 38.55 51.38
CA THR A 723 82.88 39.37 52.48
C THR A 723 81.55 38.87 53.00
N MET A 724 80.68 38.34 52.14
CA MET A 724 79.40 37.73 52.50
C MET A 724 79.59 36.41 53.24
N ASP A 725 80.55 35.58 52.82
CA ASP A 725 80.97 34.36 53.51
C ASP A 725 81.54 34.67 54.89
N ASN A 726 82.34 35.74 55.02
CA ASN A 726 82.85 36.22 56.32
C ASN A 726 81.74 36.75 57.24
N HIS A 727 80.58 37.15 56.71
CA HIS A 727 79.40 37.57 57.47
C HIS A 727 78.34 36.44 57.60
N GLY A 728 78.66 35.21 57.18
CA GLY A 728 77.80 34.03 57.34
C GLY A 728 76.56 33.98 56.43
N ILE A 729 76.49 34.84 55.40
CA ILE A 729 75.34 34.93 54.49
C ILE A 729 75.66 34.16 53.20
N LYS A 730 75.14 32.93 53.06
CA LYS A 730 75.22 32.20 51.79
C LYS A 730 74.28 32.82 50.75
N PRO A 731 74.74 33.18 49.55
CA PRO A 731 73.86 33.69 48.50
C PRO A 731 72.87 32.61 48.05
N PRO A 732 71.62 32.96 47.70
CA PRO A 732 70.66 32.00 47.18
C PRO A 732 71.16 31.41 45.86
N GLN A 733 70.98 30.11 45.66
CA GLN A 733 71.23 29.43 44.39
C GLN A 733 70.26 29.97 43.33
N ILE A 734 70.69 30.96 42.57
CA ILE A 734 69.95 31.45 41.41
C ILE A 734 69.99 30.33 40.36
N LYS A 735 68.85 29.64 40.19
CA LYS A 735 68.56 28.88 38.96
C LYS A 735 68.69 29.87 37.80
N LEU A 736 69.63 29.64 36.88
CA LEU A 736 69.75 30.45 35.65
C LEU A 736 68.41 30.44 34.91
N ALA A 737 67.65 31.53 35.03
CA ALA A 737 66.64 31.91 34.06
C ALA A 737 67.34 32.23 32.73
N SER A 738 66.67 31.91 31.63
CA SER A 738 67.18 32.10 30.28
C SER A 738 67.57 33.55 29.99
N ALA A 739 68.59 33.74 29.17
CA ALA A 739 69.16 35.04 28.79
C ALA A 739 68.21 35.98 28.01
N SER A 740 66.93 35.63 27.89
CA SER A 740 65.89 36.41 27.21
C SER A 740 65.36 37.58 28.05
N ASP A 741 65.38 37.49 29.38
CA ASP A 741 64.65 38.43 30.23
C ASP A 741 65.49 39.65 30.66
N LEU A 742 66.80 39.65 30.36
CA LEU A 742 67.73 40.74 30.70
C LEU A 742 67.93 41.77 29.57
N ILE A 743 67.45 41.50 28.36
CA ILE A 743 67.67 42.39 27.19
C ILE A 743 66.50 43.37 26.97
N SER A 744 65.30 43.14 27.55
CA SER A 744 64.15 44.03 27.30
C SER A 744 64.15 45.33 28.12
N ASN A 745 65.01 45.48 29.14
CA ASN A 745 64.89 46.58 30.10
C ASN A 745 65.92 47.72 29.98
N HIS A 746 66.75 47.75 28.91
CA HIS A 746 67.79 48.80 28.78
C HIS A 746 67.64 49.79 27.62
N TYR A 747 66.53 49.77 26.88
CA TYR A 747 66.19 50.83 25.92
C TYR A 747 65.01 51.68 26.41
N LYS A 748 65.23 52.44 27.49
CA LYS A 748 64.46 53.66 27.78
C LYS A 748 65.33 54.62 28.60
N GLU A 749 65.28 55.89 28.19
CA GLU A 749 65.89 57.09 28.77
C GLU A 749 67.31 57.50 28.27
N ARG A 750 67.41 58.51 27.39
CA ARG A 750 67.56 59.95 27.76
C ARG A 750 67.68 60.90 26.52
N PRO A 751 67.45 62.23 26.68
CA PRO A 751 66.99 63.19 25.65
C PRO A 751 68.05 64.20 25.17
N PRO A 752 67.74 65.12 24.22
CA PRO A 752 67.67 66.58 24.54
C PRO A 752 66.63 67.36 23.65
N LEU A 753 65.85 68.36 24.11
CA LEU A 753 66.06 69.79 24.44
C LEU A 753 65.40 70.77 23.42
N LEU A 754 64.67 71.77 23.99
CA LEU A 754 64.21 73.06 23.44
C LEU A 754 63.17 73.04 22.27
N GLY A 755 62.06 73.77 22.30
CA GLY A 755 61.52 74.74 23.25
C GLY A 755 60.30 75.49 22.66
N ASN A 756 59.46 75.99 23.58
CA ASN A 756 58.47 77.07 23.50
C ASN A 756 56.97 76.81 23.24
N LEU A 757 56.22 77.00 24.35
CA LEU A 757 55.02 77.84 24.56
C LEU A 757 53.70 77.40 23.85
N SER A 758 52.53 77.27 24.49
CA SER A 758 52.06 77.69 25.82
C SER A 758 50.63 77.18 26.09
N ILE A 759 50.32 76.96 27.38
CA ILE A 759 49.00 77.02 28.05
C ILE A 759 48.02 75.83 27.91
N GLY A 760 47.96 75.04 29.00
CA GLY A 760 46.76 74.95 29.84
C GLY A 760 45.80 73.77 29.64
N GLY A 761 45.71 72.88 30.65
CA GLY A 761 44.49 72.13 30.94
C GLY A 761 44.61 70.61 31.02
N SER A 762 44.42 70.10 32.23
CA SER A 762 44.35 68.72 32.74
C SER A 762 44.05 67.54 31.81
N ALA A 763 44.70 66.43 32.16
CA ALA A 763 44.55 65.07 31.65
C ALA A 763 43.14 64.46 31.82
N GLN A 764 42.63 63.80 30.77
CA GLN A 764 42.11 62.43 30.80
C GLN A 764 41.74 61.97 29.37
N ASP A 765 42.22 60.78 29.03
CA ASP A 765 41.71 59.85 28.00
C ASP A 765 41.53 60.35 26.56
N LEU A 766 42.60 60.24 25.76
CA LEU A 766 42.51 60.27 24.29
C LEU A 766 43.66 59.44 23.66
N TYR A 767 43.37 58.18 23.38
CA TYR A 767 43.75 57.52 22.11
C TYR A 767 42.81 56.31 21.92
N ARG A 768 41.61 56.60 21.41
CA ARG A 768 40.72 55.62 20.78
C ARG A 768 40.01 56.32 19.61
N TRP A 769 39.84 55.57 18.53
CA TRP A 769 39.31 55.87 17.19
C TRP A 769 40.42 56.00 16.12
N SER A 770 40.34 55.35 14.97
CA SER A 770 39.35 54.41 14.44
C SER A 770 39.89 53.87 13.11
N TYR A 771 39.77 52.56 12.88
CA TYR A 771 39.16 51.90 11.71
C TYR A 771 38.99 50.42 12.18
N LYS A 772 37.83 49.96 12.71
CA LYS A 772 36.51 49.69 12.08
C LYS A 772 36.69 48.83 10.82
N THR A 773 36.19 47.59 10.70
CA THR A 773 34.90 46.97 11.11
C THR A 773 35.06 45.42 11.10
N GLU A 774 34.64 44.72 12.17
CA GLU A 774 33.41 43.89 12.30
C GLU A 774 33.61 42.39 11.97
N ILE A 775 33.66 41.59 13.04
CA ILE A 775 33.17 40.21 13.09
C ILE A 775 31.87 40.30 13.88
N ALA A 776 30.73 40.10 13.21
CA ALA A 776 29.46 39.55 13.74
C ALA A 776 28.29 40.01 12.85
N GLU A 777 27.90 39.16 11.90
CA GLU A 777 26.51 38.82 11.53
C GLU A 777 26.57 37.96 10.26
N MET A 778 26.38 36.65 10.43
CA MET A 778 25.73 35.80 9.43
C MET A 778 25.38 34.46 10.11
N GLU A 779 24.33 34.52 10.92
CA GLU A 779 23.31 33.49 10.81
C GLU A 779 22.48 33.78 9.54
N THR A 780 21.99 32.69 8.95
CA THR A 780 21.10 32.57 7.78
C THR A 780 21.78 32.40 6.41
N VAL A 781 21.41 31.29 5.78
CA VAL A 781 21.73 30.78 4.44
C VAL A 781 23.03 29.96 4.32
N LEU A 782 23.07 28.81 5.01
CA LEU A 782 22.96 27.48 4.37
C LEU A 782 22.79 26.40 5.43
#